data_AF-A0A7D8YGE7-F1
#
_entry.id   AF-A0A7D8YGE7-F1
#
_cell.length_a   1.000
_cell.length_b   1.000
_cell.length_c   1.000
_cell.angle_alpha   90.00
_cell.angle_beta   90.00
_cell.angle_gamma   90.00
#
_symmetry.space_group_name_H-M   'P 1'
#
loop_
_entity.id
_entity.type
_entity.pdbx_description
1 polymer ?
#
loop_
_entity_poly.entity_id
_entity_poly.type
_entity_poly.pdbx_seq_one_letter_code
_entity_poly.pdbx_strand_id
1 'polypeptide(L)'
;MFISQQFLRAVAIDFGTMNGYGGLGGPLGRRRFGSQSRRWASRILVPRGRRNEATPRTDHSDSEANPATDSAWQTYRTTPSPGPPKMFRSLIKLIKRASLLALVGFLLASFLARGLPPSGRADADAGSITPSDLAPITPVSSAISSPAGSTRSEDAPDVQHVSHQPTERPELLEAVARLDQATAESWNRAGVPVADQADWTTVCRRLSLALVGSGVALQEWRALAGQPETRRSSIHLERLLQDPRHHDYWGERFTRMFVGAEDGPFIAFRRRRFRLWLSEAIAENRPWDQLLRQLVTARGLATDRPEVNFLTVTLSTQEEEQPDPIRLAARFSRSMLGLRIDCLQCHDDFLGNVSLGDTAGSRPGTQRDFHALAAFFAPARFSGLQGIRDSDHAYRYQFLDADEETEVEADVPWGSEWLPASGTDRERLAAWLTHPENRQVALHVASRVWALLFGRPAGPAVDDLPLDQTPPPALDTLADELIRSGYDIRHLIRVIAHSRAFRLDSAADFEVTPEHEALGCVFPLSRLRPEQVAASVIQASRVKAINRDSSLIVQLLKFGGVNDFVDRFGDIGEDEFDQEATTISQRLLMLNGKLVREHANSDPLLSATAHIHRFARSDAEAIDSVYLCVLNRYPDPAERDAFLSRLATGTRTEPEDNEAGKKAGPNRQQLIEDLFWVLVNSSEFVWNH
;
A
#
# COMPACT_ATOMS: atom_id res chain seq x y z
N MET A 1 -9.64 -23.48 -41.83
CA MET A 1 -10.96 -22.94 -42.22
C MET A 1 -11.92 -24.11 -42.25
N PHE A 2 -13.07 -24.03 -41.56
CA PHE A 2 -13.94 -25.15 -41.15
C PHE A 2 -13.38 -26.04 -40.03
N ILE A 3 -13.27 -25.48 -38.83
CA ILE A 3 -13.58 -26.05 -37.49
C ILE A 3 -13.18 -24.92 -36.52
N SER A 4 -14.04 -23.91 -36.38
CA SER A 4 -13.87 -22.88 -35.32
C SER A 4 -15.15 -22.11 -34.97
N GLN A 5 -16.30 -22.41 -35.60
CA GLN A 5 -17.55 -21.71 -35.28
C GLN A 5 -18.51 -22.48 -34.36
N GLN A 6 -18.28 -23.76 -34.08
CA GLN A 6 -19.15 -24.50 -33.15
C GLN A 6 -18.68 -24.49 -31.69
N PHE A 7 -17.42 -24.14 -31.42
CA PHE A 7 -16.91 -24.04 -30.04
C PHE A 7 -17.30 -22.72 -29.34
N LEU A 8 -17.57 -21.66 -30.11
CA LEU A 8 -17.98 -20.34 -29.60
C LEU A 8 -19.47 -20.23 -29.23
N ARG A 9 -20.31 -21.24 -29.53
CA ARG A 9 -21.73 -21.26 -29.14
C ARG A 9 -22.02 -22.04 -27.86
N ALA A 10 -21.08 -22.84 -27.34
CA ALA A 10 -21.30 -23.62 -26.12
C ALA A 10 -20.83 -22.91 -24.83
N VAL A 11 -20.06 -21.82 -24.94
CA VAL A 11 -19.54 -21.06 -23.78
C VAL A 11 -20.37 -19.80 -23.48
N ALA A 12 -21.37 -19.48 -24.30
CA ALA A 12 -22.20 -18.27 -24.15
C ALA A 12 -23.56 -18.50 -23.47
N ILE A 13 -23.83 -19.69 -22.90
CA ILE A 13 -25.17 -20.03 -22.36
C ILE A 13 -25.24 -20.11 -20.82
N ASP A 14 -24.13 -19.99 -20.07
CA ASP A 14 -24.17 -20.24 -18.60
C ASP A 14 -23.70 -19.09 -17.67
N PHE A 15 -23.67 -17.84 -18.16
CA PHE A 15 -23.58 -16.67 -17.28
C PHE A 15 -24.61 -15.62 -17.66
N GLY A 16 -25.85 -15.88 -17.26
CA GLY A 16 -27.00 -15.03 -17.54
C GLY A 16 -28.13 -15.16 -16.53
N THR A 17 -27.83 -15.10 -15.23
CA THR A 17 -28.86 -14.85 -14.19
C THR A 17 -28.24 -14.21 -12.95
N MET A 18 -28.39 -12.89 -12.81
CA MET A 18 -28.84 -12.16 -11.61
C MET A 18 -28.47 -10.67 -11.72
N ASN A 19 -29.31 -9.91 -12.43
CA ASN A 19 -29.68 -8.55 -12.07
C ASN A 19 -30.94 -8.19 -12.84
N GLY A 20 -32.05 -8.06 -12.12
CA GLY A 20 -33.37 -7.80 -12.70
C GLY A 20 -34.35 -7.32 -11.64
N TYR A 21 -34.31 -6.03 -11.33
CA TYR A 21 -35.47 -5.27 -10.88
C TYR A 21 -35.51 -3.98 -11.70
N GLY A 22 -36.53 -3.85 -12.53
CA GLY A 22 -36.85 -2.60 -13.24
C GLY A 22 -37.54 -2.80 -14.59
N GLY A 23 -38.85 -2.56 -14.63
CA GLY A 23 -39.52 -2.04 -15.82
C GLY A 23 -40.34 -3.01 -16.65
N LEU A 24 -41.61 -3.22 -16.26
CA LEU A 24 -42.69 -3.52 -17.20
C LEU A 24 -43.45 -2.22 -17.50
N GLY A 25 -43.65 -1.90 -18.77
CA GLY A 25 -44.52 -0.80 -19.18
C GLY A 25 -44.42 -0.48 -20.66
N GLY A 26 -45.19 -1.21 -21.48
CA GLY A 26 -45.44 -0.87 -22.88
C GLY A 26 -46.40 0.34 -23.06
N PRO A 27 -46.60 0.80 -24.31
CA PRO A 27 -46.97 2.18 -24.61
C PRO A 27 -48.47 2.37 -24.85
N LEU A 28 -49.02 3.54 -24.50
CA LEU A 28 -50.26 4.08 -25.10
C LEU A 28 -50.37 5.61 -24.89
N GLY A 29 -50.45 6.32 -26.02
CA GLY A 29 -51.50 7.33 -26.27
C GLY A 29 -51.49 8.68 -25.52
N ARG A 30 -51.01 9.71 -26.22
CA ARG A 30 -51.47 11.12 -26.27
C ARG A 30 -52.42 11.62 -25.17
N ARG A 31 -52.05 12.74 -24.52
CA ARG A 31 -52.87 13.97 -24.44
C ARG A 31 -52.03 15.18 -23.95
N ARG A 32 -52.32 16.33 -24.56
CA ARG A 32 -51.79 17.68 -24.29
C ARG A 32 -52.28 18.24 -22.96
N PHE A 33 -51.50 19.15 -22.37
CA PHE A 33 -51.81 20.46 -21.71
C PHE A 33 -50.58 20.77 -20.83
N GLY A 34 -49.86 21.90 -20.85
CA GLY A 34 -50.12 23.27 -21.31
C GLY A 34 -49.90 24.23 -20.14
N SER A 35 -48.75 24.96 -20.13
CA SER A 35 -48.41 26.25 -19.47
C SER A 35 -48.71 26.42 -17.95
N GLN A 36 -48.11 27.25 -17.09
CA GLN A 36 -47.39 28.54 -17.04
C GLN A 36 -46.57 28.52 -15.70
N SER A 37 -45.29 28.90 -15.61
CA SER A 37 -44.70 30.24 -15.46
C SER A 37 -44.91 30.98 -14.12
N ARG A 38 -43.79 31.40 -13.50
CA ARG A 38 -43.53 32.62 -12.67
C ARG A 38 -44.03 32.61 -11.20
N ARG A 39 -43.43 33.25 -10.17
CA ARG A 39 -42.21 34.06 -9.90
C ARG A 39 -42.22 34.49 -8.40
N TRP A 40 -41.03 34.82 -7.82
CA TRP A 40 -40.69 35.75 -6.69
C TRP A 40 -40.81 35.23 -5.23
N ALA A 41 -39.75 35.19 -4.39
CA ALA A 41 -38.96 36.25 -3.69
C ALA A 41 -39.83 37.00 -2.63
N SER A 42 -39.50 37.22 -1.34
CA SER A 42 -38.24 37.40 -0.59
C SER A 42 -38.52 37.63 0.93
N ARG A 43 -37.46 37.65 1.78
CA ARG A 43 -37.28 38.43 3.06
C ARG A 43 -37.99 37.93 4.35
N ILE A 44 -37.47 37.96 5.59
CA ILE A 44 -36.45 38.75 6.34
C ILE A 44 -35.98 37.98 7.61
N LEU A 45 -34.79 38.37 8.11
CA LEU A 45 -34.01 37.94 9.29
C LEU A 45 -34.43 38.58 10.66
N VAL A 46 -34.17 37.84 11.77
CA VAL A 46 -33.49 38.25 13.07
C VAL A 46 -34.32 38.96 14.18
N PRO A 47 -34.00 38.90 15.51
CA PRO A 47 -33.47 37.83 16.40
C PRO A 47 -33.86 37.92 17.95
N ARG A 48 -33.17 37.12 18.79
CA ARG A 48 -32.67 37.36 20.19
C ARG A 48 -33.54 37.19 21.46
N GLY A 49 -32.90 36.55 22.47
CA GLY A 49 -33.08 36.79 23.92
C GLY A 49 -33.22 35.49 24.76
N ARG A 50 -32.19 34.83 25.31
CA ARG A 50 -31.30 35.09 26.48
C ARG A 50 -31.93 34.89 27.89
N ARG A 51 -31.19 34.19 28.76
CA ARG A 51 -31.18 34.06 30.26
C ARG A 51 -31.83 32.79 30.86
N ASN A 52 -31.01 31.92 31.49
CA ASN A 52 -30.65 31.82 32.94
C ASN A 52 -31.81 31.16 33.74
N GLU A 53 -31.69 30.27 34.73
CA GLU A 53 -30.69 29.93 35.76
C GLU A 53 -31.16 28.56 36.38
N ALA A 54 -30.26 27.61 36.64
CA ALA A 54 -29.80 27.15 37.97
C ALA A 54 -30.78 26.36 38.89
N THR A 55 -30.52 25.03 38.99
CA THR A 55 -30.46 24.16 40.21
C THR A 55 -31.74 23.84 41.05
N PRO A 56 -31.73 22.90 42.02
CA PRO A 56 -31.35 21.46 41.97
C PRO A 56 -32.31 20.52 42.77
N ARG A 57 -32.02 19.20 42.72
CA ARG A 57 -32.17 18.14 43.76
C ARG A 57 -33.53 17.87 44.45
N THR A 58 -33.97 16.60 44.42
CA THR A 58 -34.26 15.79 45.64
C THR A 58 -34.40 14.29 45.30
N ASP A 59 -33.72 13.46 46.09
CA ASP A 59 -33.95 12.03 46.30
C ASP A 59 -35.35 11.76 46.88
N HIS A 60 -35.94 10.59 46.59
CA HIS A 60 -36.39 9.67 47.65
C HIS A 60 -36.77 8.28 47.11
N SER A 61 -36.53 7.34 48.01
CA SER A 61 -36.49 5.88 48.01
C SER A 61 -37.84 5.16 48.15
N ASP A 62 -37.89 3.96 47.56
CA ASP A 62 -38.34 2.65 48.07
C ASP A 62 -39.80 2.24 48.34
N SER A 63 -40.01 0.94 48.02
CA SER A 63 -41.02 -0.07 48.44
C SER A 63 -42.36 -0.07 47.70
N GLU A 64 -42.64 -1.03 46.80
CA GLU A 64 -42.94 -2.48 46.94
C GLU A 64 -44.44 -2.85 47.11
N ALA A 65 -44.88 -3.76 46.20
CA ALA A 65 -45.88 -4.83 46.34
C ALA A 65 -47.25 -4.75 45.59
N ASN A 66 -47.26 -5.37 44.38
CA ASN A 66 -48.15 -6.46 43.83
C ASN A 66 -49.71 -6.33 43.81
N PRO A 67 -50.50 -7.13 43.02
CA PRO A 67 -50.21 -8.06 41.90
C PRO A 67 -51.16 -7.97 40.66
N ALA A 68 -50.80 -8.76 39.63
CA ALA A 68 -51.63 -9.39 38.59
C ALA A 68 -52.10 -8.58 37.36
N THR A 69 -51.53 -8.89 36.20
CA THR A 69 -52.27 -9.43 35.03
C THR A 69 -51.31 -10.07 34.03
N ASP A 70 -51.63 -11.32 33.68
CA ASP A 70 -51.04 -12.16 32.64
C ASP A 70 -51.25 -11.58 31.23
N SER A 71 -50.21 -11.64 30.38
CA SER A 71 -50.17 -12.55 29.20
C SER A 71 -49.30 -12.03 28.04
N ALA A 72 -48.55 -12.98 27.47
CA ALA A 72 -48.06 -13.06 26.09
C ALA A 72 -46.82 -12.26 25.65
N TRP A 73 -45.63 -12.84 25.86
CA TRP A 73 -44.53 -12.79 24.89
C TRP A 73 -43.98 -14.21 24.64
N GLN A 74 -44.40 -14.82 23.55
CA GLN A 74 -43.83 -16.06 23.02
C GLN A 74 -42.67 -15.77 22.07
N THR A 75 -41.57 -16.47 22.34
CA THR A 75 -40.36 -16.71 21.55
C THR A 75 -40.60 -17.01 20.05
N TYR A 76 -39.88 -16.30 19.17
CA TYR A 76 -39.56 -16.78 17.82
C TYR A 76 -38.21 -17.52 17.85
N ARG A 77 -38.24 -18.85 17.70
CA ARG A 77 -37.09 -19.66 17.29
C ARG A 77 -37.10 -19.78 15.77
N THR A 78 -36.01 -19.41 15.10
CA THR A 78 -35.79 -19.71 13.68
C THR A 78 -35.24 -21.13 13.53
N THR A 79 -35.91 -21.95 12.72
CA THR A 79 -35.44 -23.27 12.29
C THR A 79 -34.52 -23.13 11.07
N PRO A 80 -33.44 -23.93 10.94
CA PRO A 80 -32.57 -23.90 9.77
C PRO A 80 -33.20 -24.66 8.59
N SER A 81 -33.02 -24.11 7.37
CA SER A 81 -33.45 -24.71 6.10
C SER A 81 -32.67 -26.01 5.77
N PRO A 82 -33.28 -27.04 5.17
CA PRO A 82 -32.58 -28.27 4.84
C PRO A 82 -31.63 -28.07 3.65
N GLY A 83 -30.37 -28.54 3.82
CA GLY A 83 -29.38 -28.54 2.73
C GLY A 83 -29.74 -29.51 1.59
N PRO A 84 -29.07 -29.39 0.43
CA PRO A 84 -29.44 -30.11 -0.79
C PRO A 84 -29.26 -31.63 -0.66
N PRO A 85 -30.06 -32.43 -1.39
CA PRO A 85 -30.10 -33.89 -1.26
C PRO A 85 -28.75 -34.56 -1.59
N LYS A 86 -28.49 -35.70 -0.96
CA LYS A 86 -27.20 -36.43 -1.02
C LYS A 86 -26.69 -36.72 -2.45
N MET A 87 -27.58 -36.91 -3.43
CA MET A 87 -27.18 -37.11 -4.83
C MET A 87 -26.46 -35.90 -5.44
N PHE A 88 -26.84 -34.68 -5.06
CA PHE A 88 -26.24 -33.44 -5.59
C PHE A 88 -24.82 -33.22 -5.06
N ARG A 89 -24.54 -33.63 -3.81
CA ARG A 89 -23.19 -33.58 -3.22
C ARG A 89 -22.23 -34.59 -3.87
N SER A 90 -22.73 -35.75 -4.28
CA SER A 90 -21.94 -36.76 -4.98
C SER A 90 -21.58 -36.31 -6.40
N LEU A 91 -22.50 -35.65 -7.11
CA LEU A 91 -22.26 -35.10 -8.44
C LEU A 91 -21.21 -33.97 -8.41
N ILE A 92 -21.28 -33.06 -7.44
CA ILE A 92 -20.26 -32.00 -7.25
C ILE A 92 -18.87 -32.60 -6.95
N LYS A 93 -18.79 -33.67 -6.15
CA LYS A 93 -17.52 -34.37 -5.88
C LYS A 93 -16.96 -35.05 -7.14
N LEU A 94 -17.83 -35.60 -7.99
CA LEU A 94 -17.43 -36.25 -9.24
C LEU A 94 -16.89 -35.23 -10.25
N ILE A 95 -17.58 -34.09 -10.41
CA ILE A 95 -17.14 -32.99 -11.28
C ILE A 95 -15.78 -32.46 -10.82
N LYS A 96 -15.58 -32.20 -9.52
CA LYS A 96 -14.29 -31.74 -8.98
C LYS A 96 -13.15 -32.72 -9.21
N ARG A 97 -13.40 -34.03 -9.13
CA ARG A 97 -12.40 -35.08 -9.42
C ARG A 97 -12.05 -35.16 -10.91
N ALA A 98 -13.04 -35.02 -11.78
CA ALA A 98 -12.83 -34.99 -13.23
C ALA A 98 -12.03 -33.75 -13.67
N SER A 99 -12.33 -32.57 -13.09
CA SER A 99 -11.57 -31.33 -13.36
C SER A 99 -10.12 -31.42 -12.89
N LEU A 100 -9.85 -32.05 -11.75
CA LEU A 100 -8.49 -32.25 -11.24
C LEU A 100 -7.69 -33.24 -12.12
N LEU A 101 -8.32 -34.33 -12.57
CA LEU A 101 -7.69 -35.28 -13.50
C LEU A 101 -7.40 -34.66 -14.87
N ALA A 102 -8.29 -33.81 -15.38
CA ALA A 102 -8.06 -33.05 -16.61
C ALA A 102 -6.89 -32.07 -16.48
N LEU A 103 -6.77 -31.37 -15.34
CA LEU A 103 -5.67 -30.46 -15.05
C LEU A 103 -4.31 -31.20 -14.97
N VAL A 104 -4.28 -32.35 -14.30
CA VAL A 104 -3.08 -33.19 -14.21
C VAL A 104 -2.69 -33.75 -15.58
N GLY A 105 -3.67 -34.18 -16.39
CA GLY A 105 -3.44 -34.62 -17.77
C GLY A 105 -2.86 -33.51 -18.66
N PHE A 106 -3.35 -32.28 -18.52
CA PHE A 106 -2.86 -31.12 -19.27
C PHE A 106 -1.42 -30.73 -18.89
N LEU A 107 -1.07 -30.85 -17.61
CA LEU A 107 0.29 -30.62 -17.12
C LEU A 107 1.27 -31.71 -17.57
N LEU A 108 0.86 -32.98 -17.59
CA LEU A 108 1.68 -34.07 -18.13
C LEU A 108 1.91 -33.95 -19.63
N ALA A 109 0.88 -33.58 -20.40
CA ALA A 109 1.00 -33.34 -21.84
C ALA A 109 1.92 -32.14 -22.15
N SER A 110 1.88 -31.09 -21.33
CA SER A 110 2.77 -29.93 -21.46
C SER A 110 4.24 -30.25 -21.10
N PHE A 111 4.45 -31.23 -20.22
CA PHE A 111 5.80 -31.70 -19.86
C PHE A 111 6.40 -32.61 -20.96
N LEU A 112 5.57 -33.44 -21.60
CA LEU A 112 5.99 -34.30 -22.72
C LEU A 112 6.15 -33.53 -24.04
N ALA A 113 5.44 -32.41 -24.22
CA ALA A 113 5.56 -31.54 -25.40
C ALA A 113 6.82 -30.63 -25.37
N ARG A 114 7.49 -30.49 -24.21
CA ARG A 114 8.79 -29.82 -24.10
C ARG A 114 9.91 -30.84 -24.29
N GLY A 115 10.18 -31.17 -25.55
CA GLY A 115 11.34 -31.98 -25.93
C GLY A 115 12.66 -31.40 -25.42
N LEU A 116 13.57 -32.29 -25.01
CA LEU A 116 14.96 -31.97 -24.66
C LEU A 116 15.67 -31.27 -25.85
N PRO A 117 16.50 -30.24 -25.61
CA PRO A 117 17.25 -29.58 -26.68
C PRO A 117 18.36 -30.50 -27.23
N PRO A 118 18.72 -30.40 -28.53
CA PRO A 118 19.71 -31.27 -29.15
C PRO A 118 21.13 -30.90 -28.71
N SER A 119 21.96 -31.91 -28.45
CA SER A 119 23.40 -31.79 -28.24
C SER A 119 24.12 -31.46 -29.55
N GLY A 120 24.80 -30.31 -29.58
CA GLY A 120 25.68 -29.92 -30.68
C GLY A 120 26.94 -30.78 -30.72
N ARG A 121 27.19 -31.39 -31.88
CA ARG A 121 28.50 -31.94 -32.29
C ARG A 121 29.47 -30.78 -32.55
N ALA A 122 30.64 -30.83 -31.94
CA ALA A 122 31.82 -30.13 -32.42
C ALA A 122 32.74 -31.17 -33.06
N ASP A 123 33.11 -30.91 -34.31
CA ASP A 123 34.05 -31.70 -35.10
C ASP A 123 35.44 -31.70 -34.44
N ALA A 124 36.00 -32.89 -34.27
CA ALA A 124 37.38 -33.11 -33.87
C ALA A 124 38.15 -33.65 -35.07
N ASP A 125 39.13 -32.88 -35.54
CA ASP A 125 40.11 -33.30 -36.53
C ASP A 125 41.11 -34.27 -35.89
N ALA A 126 41.43 -35.32 -36.63
CA ALA A 126 42.18 -36.47 -36.17
C ALA A 126 43.70 -36.21 -36.18
N GLY A 127 44.37 -36.64 -35.09
CA GLY A 127 45.81 -36.79 -35.00
C GLY A 127 46.17 -37.92 -34.04
N SER A 128 46.50 -39.08 -34.62
CA SER A 128 46.86 -40.36 -33.99
C SER A 128 47.93 -40.29 -32.89
N ILE A 129 47.87 -41.22 -31.91
CA ILE A 129 48.95 -42.14 -31.50
C ILE A 129 48.38 -43.23 -30.55
N THR A 130 48.93 -44.44 -30.68
CA THR A 130 48.56 -45.76 -30.12
C THR A 130 49.01 -46.02 -28.67
N PRO A 131 48.53 -47.11 -28.04
CA PRO A 131 48.58 -47.32 -26.59
C PRO A 131 49.73 -48.21 -26.10
N SER A 132 50.46 -47.72 -25.11
CA SER A 132 51.32 -48.43 -24.16
C SER A 132 51.44 -47.47 -22.96
N ASP A 133 51.15 -47.77 -21.70
CA ASP A 133 51.16 -49.02 -20.98
C ASP A 133 50.20 -48.94 -19.80
N LEU A 134 49.78 -50.12 -19.38
CA LEU A 134 48.89 -50.41 -18.28
C LEU A 134 49.42 -49.88 -16.92
N ALA A 135 48.44 -49.49 -16.10
CA ALA A 135 48.29 -49.43 -14.64
C ALA A 135 49.30 -50.23 -13.75
N PRO A 136 49.28 -50.14 -12.39
CA PRO A 136 48.32 -49.49 -11.48
C PRO A 136 49.04 -48.75 -10.31
N ILE A 137 48.34 -48.30 -9.27
CA ILE A 137 48.62 -48.63 -7.84
C ILE A 137 47.56 -47.96 -6.93
N THR A 138 47.21 -48.72 -5.91
CA THR A 138 46.23 -48.58 -4.83
C THR A 138 46.75 -47.72 -3.64
N PRO A 139 46.23 -47.78 -2.39
CA PRO A 139 45.33 -46.74 -1.87
C PRO A 139 45.72 -46.20 -0.45
N VAL A 140 44.93 -45.25 0.06
CA VAL A 140 44.76 -44.83 1.48
C VAL A 140 45.97 -44.20 2.20
N SER A 141 45.82 -42.98 2.74
CA SER A 141 45.85 -42.70 4.20
C SER A 141 45.82 -41.20 4.53
N SER A 142 45.51 -40.95 5.79
CA SER A 142 45.06 -39.76 6.50
C SER A 142 46.13 -38.70 6.86
N ALA A 143 45.60 -37.55 7.29
CA ALA A 143 46.08 -36.66 8.36
C ALA A 143 46.65 -35.27 7.97
N ILE A 144 45.92 -34.25 8.43
CA ILE A 144 46.33 -33.05 9.19
C ILE A 144 47.60 -32.30 8.72
N SER A 145 47.44 -31.03 8.30
CA SER A 145 48.10 -29.82 8.84
C SER A 145 48.09 -28.65 7.83
N SER A 146 47.66 -27.46 8.26
CA SER A 146 47.99 -26.18 7.59
C SER A 146 49.48 -25.83 7.86
N PRO A 147 50.19 -25.15 6.94
CA PRO A 147 50.20 -23.68 6.96
C PRO A 147 50.38 -22.97 5.60
N ALA A 148 50.26 -21.66 5.67
CA ALA A 148 50.39 -20.59 4.68
C ALA A 148 51.46 -20.74 3.57
N GLY A 149 51.17 -20.14 2.40
CA GLY A 149 52.17 -19.77 1.40
C GLY A 149 51.60 -19.64 -0.01
N SER A 150 51.64 -18.43 -0.55
CA SER A 150 51.04 -17.99 -1.82
C SER A 150 51.56 -18.66 -3.09
N THR A 151 50.70 -18.86 -4.10
CA THR A 151 50.93 -18.39 -5.48
C THR A 151 49.60 -18.27 -6.24
N ARG A 152 49.49 -17.16 -6.98
CA ARG A 152 48.34 -16.62 -7.74
C ARG A 152 47.79 -17.60 -8.80
N SER A 153 46.47 -17.58 -8.95
CA SER A 153 45.77 -17.82 -10.21
C SER A 153 44.75 -16.68 -10.35
N GLU A 154 45.05 -15.75 -11.25
CA GLU A 154 44.16 -14.70 -11.73
C GLU A 154 43.07 -15.30 -12.63
N ASP A 155 42.04 -14.50 -12.91
CA ASP A 155 40.89 -14.73 -13.79
C ASP A 155 39.60 -15.32 -13.16
N ALA A 156 38.98 -14.50 -12.31
CA ALA A 156 37.52 -14.38 -12.24
C ALA A 156 37.15 -12.89 -12.11
N PRO A 157 36.11 -12.39 -12.80
CA PRO A 157 35.75 -10.97 -12.75
C PRO A 157 35.29 -10.62 -11.34
N ASP A 158 36.05 -9.73 -10.72
CA ASP A 158 35.80 -9.12 -9.41
C ASP A 158 34.47 -8.34 -9.49
N VAL A 159 33.39 -8.96 -8.99
CA VAL A 159 32.21 -8.19 -8.58
C VAL A 159 32.68 -7.38 -7.39
N GLN A 160 33.09 -6.14 -7.65
CA GLN A 160 33.42 -5.17 -6.62
C GLN A 160 32.27 -5.15 -5.61
N HIS A 161 32.47 -5.85 -4.50
CA HIS A 161 31.70 -5.64 -3.30
C HIS A 161 32.02 -4.21 -2.89
N VAL A 162 31.16 -3.28 -3.30
CA VAL A 162 31.11 -1.94 -2.73
C VAL A 162 30.82 -2.16 -1.25
N SER A 163 31.89 -2.20 -0.46
CA SER A 163 31.85 -2.14 0.98
C SER A 163 31.38 -0.74 1.36
N HIS A 164 30.08 -0.48 1.22
CA HIS A 164 29.44 0.67 1.87
C HIS A 164 29.49 0.40 3.37
N GLN A 165 30.58 0.82 4.00
CA GLN A 165 30.57 0.97 5.45
C GLN A 165 29.56 2.09 5.79
N PRO A 166 28.58 1.84 6.68
CA PRO A 166 27.61 2.83 7.13
C PRO A 166 28.23 3.77 8.18
N THR A 167 29.41 4.29 7.89
CA THR A 167 29.90 5.53 8.50
C THR A 167 29.28 6.66 7.68
N GLU A 168 28.29 7.27 8.31
CA GLU A 168 27.38 8.30 7.85
C GLU A 168 28.04 9.27 6.87
N ARG A 169 27.46 9.39 5.67
CA ARG A 169 27.90 10.39 4.69
C ARG A 169 27.70 11.77 5.33
N PRO A 170 28.72 12.65 5.38
CA PRO A 170 28.59 13.96 6.03
C PRO A 170 27.35 14.74 5.58
N GLU A 171 27.04 14.67 4.28
CA GLU A 171 25.85 15.29 3.68
C GLU A 171 24.53 14.81 4.30
N LEU A 172 24.41 13.52 4.62
CA LEU A 172 23.23 12.97 5.29
C LEU A 172 23.11 13.51 6.72
N LEU A 173 24.22 13.56 7.47
CA LEU A 173 24.21 14.08 8.83
C LEU A 173 23.82 15.55 8.88
N GLU A 174 24.34 16.34 7.96
CA GLU A 174 23.97 17.75 7.83
C GLU A 174 22.50 17.93 7.48
N ALA A 175 21.97 17.10 6.57
CA ALA A 175 20.55 17.12 6.22
C ALA A 175 19.64 16.74 7.40
N VAL A 176 20.01 15.71 8.15
CA VAL A 176 19.30 15.30 9.38
C VAL A 176 19.35 16.43 10.42
N ALA A 177 20.52 17.04 10.63
CA ALA A 177 20.67 18.15 11.58
C ALA A 177 19.81 19.36 11.21
N ARG A 178 19.70 19.71 9.91
CA ARG A 178 18.81 20.79 9.44
C ARG A 178 17.34 20.47 9.77
N LEU A 179 16.89 19.25 9.48
CA LEU A 179 15.53 18.83 9.78
C LEU A 179 15.25 18.85 11.28
N ASP A 180 16.14 18.29 12.09
CA ASP A 180 16.01 18.25 13.55
C ASP A 180 15.98 19.66 14.16
N GLN A 181 16.77 20.59 13.61
CA GLN A 181 16.72 21.99 14.00
C GLN A 181 15.35 22.61 13.69
N ALA A 182 14.83 22.45 12.47
CA ALA A 182 13.55 23.00 12.06
C ALA A 182 12.37 22.45 12.90
N THR A 183 12.40 21.16 13.25
CA THR A 183 11.40 20.56 14.15
C THR A 183 11.55 21.09 15.58
N ALA A 184 12.77 21.16 16.11
CA ALA A 184 13.02 21.65 17.46
C ALA A 184 12.60 23.11 17.65
N GLU A 185 12.83 23.97 16.66
CA GLU A 185 12.35 25.35 16.66
C GLU A 185 10.82 25.42 16.71
N SER A 186 10.13 24.52 16.01
CA SER A 186 8.66 24.44 16.03
C SER A 186 8.14 24.01 17.40
N TRP A 187 8.77 23.01 18.02
CA TRP A 187 8.43 22.55 19.38
C TRP A 187 8.66 23.65 20.42
N ASN A 188 9.80 24.35 20.33
CA ASN A 188 10.16 25.44 21.24
C ASN A 188 9.20 26.63 21.11
N ARG A 189 8.76 26.97 19.89
CA ARG A 189 7.75 28.03 19.67
C ARG A 189 6.39 27.69 20.27
N ALA A 190 5.97 26.43 20.15
CA ALA A 190 4.70 25.96 20.71
C ALA A 190 4.76 25.76 22.25
N GLY A 191 5.96 25.56 22.81
CA GLY A 191 6.14 25.36 24.25
C GLY A 191 5.59 24.02 24.75
N VAL A 192 5.51 23.02 23.86
CA VAL A 192 4.98 21.69 24.16
C VAL A 192 6.10 20.72 24.56
N PRO A 193 5.84 19.77 25.48
CA PRO A 193 6.79 18.71 25.78
C PRO A 193 6.97 17.76 24.58
N VAL A 194 8.08 17.04 24.55
CA VAL A 194 8.46 16.12 23.47
C VAL A 194 8.69 14.75 24.08
N ALA A 195 8.20 13.68 23.43
CA ALA A 195 8.39 12.33 23.91
C ALA A 195 9.87 11.90 23.95
N ASP A 196 10.12 10.80 24.65
CA ASP A 196 11.43 10.16 24.67
C ASP A 196 11.74 9.47 23.33
N GLN A 197 12.97 8.97 23.18
CA GLN A 197 13.35 8.17 22.02
C GLN A 197 12.74 6.77 22.12
N ALA A 198 12.12 6.32 21.03
CA ALA A 198 11.64 4.95 20.88
C ALA A 198 12.82 3.97 20.86
N ASP A 199 12.56 2.75 21.32
CA ASP A 199 13.53 1.67 21.23
C ASP A 199 13.79 1.25 19.77
N TRP A 200 14.92 0.57 19.53
CA TRP A 200 15.32 0.19 18.18
C TRP A 200 14.35 -0.81 17.51
N THR A 201 13.63 -1.64 18.28
CA THR A 201 12.67 -2.60 17.72
C THR A 201 11.43 -1.88 17.19
N THR A 202 10.95 -0.88 17.93
CA THR A 202 9.87 0.02 17.51
C THR A 202 10.25 0.77 16.23
N VAL A 203 11.45 1.37 16.19
CA VAL A 203 11.96 2.04 14.97
C VAL A 203 12.07 1.07 13.78
N CYS A 204 12.58 -0.15 13.98
CA CYS A 204 12.69 -1.14 12.91
C CYS A 204 11.32 -1.65 12.42
N ARG A 205 10.32 -1.72 13.31
CA ARG A 205 8.94 -2.04 12.95
C ARG A 205 8.35 -0.95 12.06
N ARG A 206 8.46 0.33 12.46
CA ARG A 206 8.02 1.49 11.66
C ARG A 206 8.64 1.47 10.26
N LEU A 207 9.96 1.27 10.19
CA LEU A 207 10.68 1.15 8.91
C LEU A 207 10.15 0.01 8.03
N SER A 208 9.89 -1.17 8.61
CA SER A 208 9.37 -2.31 7.85
C SER A 208 7.96 -2.04 7.33
N LEU A 209 7.09 -1.48 8.18
CA LEU A 209 5.72 -1.16 7.79
C LEU A 209 5.68 -0.11 6.68
N ALA A 210 6.50 0.94 6.79
CA ALA A 210 6.53 2.03 5.82
C ALA A 210 7.24 1.65 4.51
N LEU A 211 8.29 0.84 4.56
CA LEU A 211 9.10 0.55 3.37
C LEU A 211 8.66 -0.71 2.64
N VAL A 212 8.20 -1.75 3.34
CA VAL A 212 7.82 -3.04 2.72
C VAL A 212 6.39 -3.49 3.01
N GLY A 213 5.63 -2.71 3.79
CA GLY A 213 4.22 -2.97 4.04
C GLY A 213 3.93 -4.13 4.99
N SER A 214 4.91 -4.58 5.79
CA SER A 214 4.70 -5.63 6.79
C SER A 214 5.63 -5.43 8.00
N GLY A 215 5.34 -6.10 9.12
CA GLY A 215 6.27 -6.16 10.26
C GLY A 215 7.62 -6.82 9.93
N VAL A 216 8.54 -6.77 10.89
CA VAL A 216 9.90 -7.35 10.78
C VAL A 216 9.81 -8.89 10.81
N ALA A 217 10.48 -9.59 9.90
CA ALA A 217 10.54 -11.05 9.98
C ALA A 217 11.42 -11.48 11.17
N LEU A 218 11.08 -12.58 11.85
CA LEU A 218 11.85 -13.07 13.00
C LEU A 218 13.33 -13.33 12.66
N GLN A 219 13.62 -13.81 11.44
CA GLN A 219 14.99 -13.97 10.95
C GLN A 219 15.74 -12.63 10.87
N GLU A 220 15.10 -11.59 10.35
CA GLU A 220 15.69 -10.25 10.22
C GLU A 220 15.92 -9.64 11.59
N TRP A 221 14.93 -9.76 12.48
CA TRP A 221 15.01 -9.31 13.86
C TRP A 221 16.22 -9.94 14.56
N ARG A 222 16.39 -11.26 14.47
CA ARG A 222 17.53 -11.98 15.08
C ARG A 222 18.87 -11.56 14.48
N ALA A 223 18.92 -11.31 13.17
CA ALA A 223 20.13 -10.83 12.51
C ALA A 223 20.51 -9.40 12.96
N LEU A 224 19.53 -8.55 13.25
CA LEU A 224 19.74 -7.20 13.78
C LEU A 224 20.14 -7.23 15.27
N ALA A 225 19.54 -8.11 16.07
CA ALA A 225 19.88 -8.24 17.49
C ALA A 225 21.38 -8.55 17.71
N GLY A 226 22.01 -9.28 16.79
CA GLY A 226 23.45 -9.55 16.79
C GLY A 226 24.36 -8.37 16.40
N GLN A 227 23.80 -7.23 15.97
CA GLN A 227 24.55 -6.02 15.63
C GLN A 227 24.61 -5.04 16.82
N PRO A 228 25.58 -4.12 16.87
CA PRO A 228 25.59 -3.03 17.84
C PRO A 228 24.30 -2.20 17.75
N GLU A 229 23.69 -1.94 18.90
CA GLU A 229 22.36 -1.34 18.99
C GLU A 229 22.23 -0.02 18.23
N THR A 230 23.23 0.85 18.37
CA THR A 230 23.29 2.17 17.69
C THR A 230 23.27 2.09 16.17
N ARG A 231 23.54 0.91 15.58
CA ARG A 231 23.57 0.71 14.12
C ARG A 231 22.40 -0.12 13.60
N ARG A 232 21.56 -0.70 14.46
CA ARG A 232 20.51 -1.66 14.06
C ARG A 232 19.51 -1.05 13.09
N SER A 233 18.93 0.10 13.43
CA SER A 233 17.96 0.81 12.58
C SER A 233 18.58 1.24 11.25
N SER A 234 19.80 1.78 11.25
CA SER A 234 20.52 2.17 10.03
C SER A 234 20.79 0.98 9.11
N ILE A 235 21.27 -0.14 9.66
CA ILE A 235 21.50 -1.38 8.90
C ILE A 235 20.18 -1.90 8.32
N HIS A 236 19.10 -1.85 9.10
CA HIS A 236 17.78 -2.30 8.65
C HIS A 236 17.25 -1.43 7.51
N LEU A 237 17.32 -0.10 7.65
CA LEU A 237 16.94 0.86 6.62
C LEU A 237 17.66 0.58 5.30
N GLU A 238 19.00 0.49 5.30
CA GLU A 238 19.76 0.25 4.07
C GLU A 238 19.43 -1.10 3.43
N ARG A 239 19.16 -2.13 4.24
CA ARG A 239 18.70 -3.43 3.71
C ARG A 239 17.34 -3.31 3.03
N LEU A 240 16.38 -2.62 3.66
CA LEU A 240 15.04 -2.46 3.11
C LEU A 240 15.05 -1.63 1.82
N LEU A 241 15.85 -0.56 1.73
CA LEU A 241 15.94 0.27 0.51
C LEU A 241 16.45 -0.51 -0.71
N GLN A 242 17.23 -1.57 -0.49
CA GLN A 242 17.72 -2.46 -1.56
C GLN A 242 16.84 -3.69 -1.77
N ASP A 243 15.82 -3.89 -0.94
CA ASP A 243 14.97 -5.07 -1.00
C ASP A 243 13.89 -4.94 -2.09
N PRO A 244 13.70 -5.95 -2.97
CA PRO A 244 12.61 -5.94 -3.95
C PRO A 244 11.21 -5.73 -3.35
N ARG A 245 10.99 -6.12 -2.09
CA ARG A 245 9.73 -5.85 -1.37
C ARG A 245 9.47 -4.36 -1.25
N HIS A 246 10.51 -3.55 -1.07
CA HIS A 246 10.39 -2.10 -0.98
C HIS A 246 9.98 -1.51 -2.33
N HIS A 247 10.68 -1.94 -3.39
CA HIS A 247 10.41 -1.50 -4.76
C HIS A 247 8.98 -1.82 -5.18
N ASP A 248 8.52 -3.05 -4.91
CA ASP A 248 7.16 -3.48 -5.23
C ASP A 248 6.09 -2.78 -4.39
N TYR A 249 6.34 -2.59 -3.08
CA TYR A 249 5.41 -1.92 -2.18
C TYR A 249 5.25 -0.44 -2.57
N TRP A 250 6.35 0.30 -2.68
CA TRP A 250 6.30 1.70 -3.10
C TRP A 250 5.82 1.87 -4.54
N GLY A 251 6.12 0.93 -5.43
CA GLY A 251 5.62 0.91 -6.80
C GLY A 251 4.08 0.81 -6.85
N GLU A 252 3.47 0.01 -5.99
CA GLU A 252 2.00 -0.03 -5.85
C GLU A 252 1.46 1.28 -5.27
N ARG A 253 2.09 1.85 -4.23
CA ARG A 253 1.68 3.13 -3.62
C ARG A 253 1.67 4.26 -4.65
N PHE A 254 2.76 4.40 -5.41
CA PHE A 254 2.85 5.40 -6.47
C PHE A 254 1.94 5.09 -7.65
N THR A 255 1.66 3.82 -7.93
CA THR A 255 0.62 3.48 -8.93
C THR A 255 -0.73 4.05 -8.52
N ARG A 256 -1.15 3.83 -7.28
CA ARG A 256 -2.43 4.36 -6.77
C ARG A 256 -2.46 5.89 -6.78
N MET A 257 -1.34 6.52 -6.39
CA MET A 257 -1.20 7.97 -6.44
C MET A 257 -1.36 8.54 -7.86
N PHE A 258 -0.74 7.92 -8.87
CA PHE A 258 -0.74 8.47 -10.23
C PHE A 258 -1.96 8.09 -11.06
N VAL A 259 -2.49 6.87 -10.92
CA VAL A 259 -3.56 6.36 -11.79
C VAL A 259 -4.78 5.83 -11.04
N GLY A 260 -4.81 5.98 -9.72
CA GLY A 260 -5.92 5.54 -8.88
C GLY A 260 -6.00 4.04 -8.63
N ALA A 261 -7.12 3.63 -8.04
CA ALA A 261 -7.46 2.23 -7.79
C ALA A 261 -8.29 1.60 -8.93
N GLU A 262 -8.70 2.39 -9.92
CA GLU A 262 -9.53 1.95 -11.03
C GLU A 262 -8.74 1.07 -12.03
N ASP A 263 -9.42 0.06 -12.58
CA ASP A 263 -8.85 -0.84 -13.58
C ASP A 263 -8.77 -0.24 -14.99
N GLY A 264 -9.34 0.96 -15.18
CA GLY A 264 -9.35 1.71 -16.44
C GLY A 264 -9.88 0.92 -17.65
N PRO A 265 -9.68 1.44 -18.87
CA PRO A 265 -10.13 0.77 -20.09
C PRO A 265 -9.29 -0.48 -20.41
N PHE A 266 -9.93 -1.65 -20.44
CA PHE A 266 -9.26 -2.96 -20.57
C PHE A 266 -8.34 -3.09 -21.79
N ILE A 267 -8.63 -2.42 -22.91
CA ILE A 267 -7.84 -2.58 -24.14
C ILE A 267 -6.54 -1.75 -24.09
N ALA A 268 -6.60 -0.53 -23.60
CA ALA A 268 -5.52 0.44 -23.74
C ALA A 268 -4.71 0.68 -22.46
N PHE A 269 -5.27 0.39 -21.28
CA PHE A 269 -4.58 0.55 -20.00
C PHE A 269 -4.10 -0.79 -19.42
N ARG A 270 -2.92 -0.77 -18.81
CA ARG A 270 -2.15 -1.92 -18.32
C ARG A 270 -1.56 -1.59 -16.95
N ARG A 271 -2.42 -1.44 -15.94
CA ARG A 271 -2.03 -1.13 -14.54
C ARG A 271 -0.84 -1.93 -14.03
N ARG A 272 -0.83 -3.25 -14.27
CA ARG A 272 0.28 -4.13 -13.85
C ARG A 272 1.63 -3.74 -14.48
N ARG A 273 1.65 -3.36 -15.76
CA ARG A 273 2.89 -2.96 -16.44
C ARG A 273 3.39 -1.62 -15.88
N PHE A 274 2.48 -0.68 -15.65
CA PHE A 274 2.80 0.60 -15.03
C PHE A 274 3.39 0.42 -13.63
N ARG A 275 2.78 -0.42 -12.79
CA ARG A 275 3.29 -0.75 -11.45
C ARG A 275 4.68 -1.37 -11.47
N LEU A 276 4.95 -2.29 -12.40
CA LEU A 276 6.27 -2.91 -12.53
C LEU A 276 7.33 -1.89 -12.95
N TRP A 277 6.99 -1.00 -13.89
CA TRP A 277 7.88 0.09 -14.30
C TRP A 277 8.18 1.07 -13.15
N LEU A 278 7.20 1.40 -12.31
CA LEU A 278 7.44 2.20 -11.10
C LEU A 278 8.33 1.46 -10.10
N SER A 279 8.10 0.15 -9.88
CA SER A 279 8.97 -0.69 -9.04
C SER A 279 10.41 -0.68 -9.54
N GLU A 280 10.62 -0.83 -10.86
CA GLU A 280 11.94 -0.72 -11.49
C GLU A 280 12.57 0.67 -11.31
N ALA A 281 11.80 1.75 -11.51
CA ALA A 281 12.30 3.11 -11.30
C ALA A 281 12.75 3.36 -9.84
N ILE A 282 12.02 2.81 -8.86
CA ILE A 282 12.39 2.86 -7.44
C ILE A 282 13.66 2.02 -7.20
N ALA A 283 13.76 0.84 -7.81
CA ALA A 283 14.92 -0.04 -7.71
C ALA A 283 16.20 0.61 -8.26
N GLU A 284 16.08 1.40 -9.33
CA GLU A 284 17.16 2.17 -9.96
C GLU A 284 17.49 3.48 -9.23
N ASN A 285 16.69 3.88 -8.24
CA ASN A 285 16.74 5.20 -7.61
C ASN A 285 16.66 6.34 -8.65
N ARG A 286 15.74 6.22 -9.60
CA ARG A 286 15.56 7.25 -10.65
C ARG A 286 15.16 8.58 -10.01
N PRO A 287 15.80 9.71 -10.38
CA PRO A 287 15.41 11.03 -9.90
C PRO A 287 13.93 11.31 -10.17
N TRP A 288 13.23 11.82 -9.16
CA TRP A 288 11.77 11.95 -9.23
C TRP A 288 11.32 12.94 -10.31
N ASP A 289 12.04 14.04 -10.50
CA ASP A 289 11.81 15.01 -11.56
C ASP A 289 11.87 14.37 -12.97
N GLN A 290 12.80 13.44 -13.19
CA GLN A 290 12.89 12.71 -14.46
C GLN A 290 11.70 11.78 -14.65
N LEU A 291 11.24 11.12 -13.58
CA LEU A 291 10.06 10.26 -13.60
C LEU A 291 8.80 11.07 -13.97
N LEU A 292 8.61 12.24 -13.35
CA LEU A 292 7.48 13.13 -13.65
C LEU A 292 7.49 13.61 -15.11
N ARG A 293 8.65 14.03 -15.62
CA ARG A 293 8.79 14.41 -17.05
C ARG A 293 8.43 13.26 -17.99
N GLN A 294 8.85 12.03 -17.67
CA GLN A 294 8.51 10.84 -18.46
C GLN A 294 7.00 10.56 -18.48
N LEU A 295 6.30 10.72 -17.35
CA LEU A 295 4.85 10.55 -17.28
C LEU A 295 4.10 11.54 -18.17
N VAL A 296 4.46 12.82 -18.10
CA VAL A 296 3.77 13.91 -18.82
C VAL A 296 4.03 13.82 -20.33
N THR A 297 5.28 13.55 -20.72
CA THR A 297 5.69 13.53 -22.14
C THR A 297 5.52 12.18 -22.82
N ALA A 298 4.95 11.18 -22.12
CA ALA A 298 4.82 9.82 -22.61
C ALA A 298 4.12 9.74 -23.98
N ARG A 299 4.66 8.89 -24.87
CA ARG A 299 4.10 8.54 -26.18
C ARG A 299 4.29 7.05 -26.48
N GLY A 300 3.44 6.47 -27.32
CA GLY A 300 3.53 5.07 -27.74
C GLY A 300 2.51 4.15 -27.07
N LEU A 301 2.77 2.85 -27.10
CA LEU A 301 1.85 1.83 -26.57
C LEU A 301 2.06 1.59 -25.08
N ALA A 302 0.98 1.56 -24.31
CA ALA A 302 0.99 1.30 -22.87
C ALA A 302 1.59 -0.07 -22.45
N THR A 303 1.76 -1.00 -23.39
CA THR A 303 2.42 -2.29 -23.17
C THR A 303 3.94 -2.24 -23.31
N ASP A 304 4.46 -1.34 -24.15
CA ASP A 304 5.88 -1.20 -24.49
C ASP A 304 6.53 -0.02 -23.74
N ARG A 305 5.78 1.08 -23.58
CA ARG A 305 6.11 2.28 -22.81
C ARG A 305 5.15 2.41 -21.64
N PRO A 306 5.42 1.76 -20.49
CA PRO A 306 4.47 1.70 -19.39
C PRO A 306 4.10 3.08 -18.85
N GLU A 307 4.97 4.08 -18.89
CA GLU A 307 4.71 5.47 -18.48
C GLU A 307 3.47 6.09 -19.15
N VAL A 308 3.14 5.65 -20.38
CA VAL A 308 1.94 6.08 -21.13
C VAL A 308 0.64 5.73 -20.40
N ASN A 309 0.67 4.78 -19.47
CA ASN A 309 -0.50 4.39 -18.70
C ASN A 309 -1.09 5.52 -17.85
N PHE A 310 -0.30 6.56 -17.52
CA PHE A 310 -0.80 7.79 -16.90
C PHE A 310 -1.84 8.50 -17.77
N LEU A 311 -1.67 8.45 -19.09
CA LEU A 311 -2.57 9.05 -20.07
C LEU A 311 -3.73 8.10 -20.41
N THR A 312 -3.46 6.80 -20.61
CA THR A 312 -4.48 5.88 -21.13
C THR A 312 -5.56 5.49 -20.12
N VAL A 313 -5.28 5.63 -18.83
CA VAL A 313 -6.26 5.39 -17.77
C VAL A 313 -7.47 6.35 -17.85
N THR A 314 -7.31 7.54 -18.43
CA THR A 314 -8.40 8.52 -18.60
C THR A 314 -9.10 8.42 -19.95
N LEU A 315 -8.81 7.39 -20.76
CA LEU A 315 -9.47 7.21 -22.06
C LEU A 315 -11.00 7.12 -21.87
N SER A 316 -11.72 7.98 -22.58
CA SER A 316 -13.18 8.00 -22.59
C SER A 316 -13.73 6.70 -23.19
N THR A 317 -14.82 6.19 -22.61
CA THR A 317 -15.59 5.05 -23.13
C THR A 317 -16.78 5.48 -23.99
N GLN A 318 -17.06 6.79 -24.08
CA GLN A 318 -18.28 7.29 -24.70
C GLN A 318 -18.06 7.90 -26.09
N GLU A 319 -16.93 8.59 -26.35
CA GLU A 319 -16.62 9.18 -27.65
C GLU A 319 -15.12 9.09 -27.99
N GLU A 320 -14.81 8.68 -29.23
CA GLU A 320 -13.50 8.61 -29.90
C GLU A 320 -12.33 7.84 -29.22
N GLU A 321 -12.53 7.18 -28.08
CA GLU A 321 -11.48 6.51 -27.29
C GLU A 321 -10.24 7.40 -27.12
N GLN A 322 -10.43 8.65 -26.69
CA GLN A 322 -9.35 9.63 -26.51
C GLN A 322 -9.10 9.93 -25.02
N PRO A 323 -7.83 10.22 -24.61
CA PRO A 323 -7.54 10.64 -23.24
C PRO A 323 -8.35 11.88 -22.90
N ASP A 324 -8.99 11.88 -21.74
CA ASP A 324 -9.77 13.02 -21.26
C ASP A 324 -8.85 14.10 -20.66
N PRO A 325 -8.74 15.29 -21.28
CA PRO A 325 -7.86 16.36 -20.78
C PRO A 325 -8.27 16.90 -19.41
N ILE A 326 -9.57 16.90 -19.08
CA ILE A 326 -10.10 17.37 -17.79
C ILE A 326 -9.67 16.41 -16.69
N ARG A 327 -9.87 15.11 -16.88
CA ARG A 327 -9.43 14.09 -15.92
C ARG A 327 -7.92 14.09 -15.74
N LEU A 328 -7.16 14.34 -16.81
CA LEU A 328 -5.70 14.45 -16.74
C LEU A 328 -5.24 15.69 -15.99
N ALA A 329 -5.87 16.85 -16.19
CA ALA A 329 -5.54 18.07 -15.45
C ALA A 329 -5.76 17.91 -13.94
N ALA A 330 -6.92 17.40 -13.54
CA ALA A 330 -7.24 17.12 -12.14
C ALA A 330 -6.21 16.17 -11.50
N ARG A 331 -5.90 15.07 -12.19
CA ARG A 331 -4.93 14.07 -11.75
C ARG A 331 -3.51 14.61 -11.69
N PHE A 332 -3.08 15.37 -12.69
CA PHE A 332 -1.78 16.04 -12.72
C PHE A 332 -1.64 16.99 -11.53
N SER A 333 -2.66 17.83 -11.29
CA SER A 333 -2.67 18.76 -10.16
C SER A 333 -2.54 18.06 -8.81
N ARG A 334 -3.36 17.04 -8.56
CA ARG A 334 -3.34 16.31 -7.27
C ARG A 334 -2.09 15.46 -7.08
N SER A 335 -1.64 14.74 -8.12
CA SER A 335 -0.55 13.77 -8.00
C SER A 335 0.84 14.34 -8.25
N MET A 336 0.98 15.52 -8.86
CA MET A 336 2.29 16.10 -9.16
C MET A 336 2.52 17.44 -8.46
N LEU A 337 1.46 18.22 -8.21
CA LEU A 337 1.54 19.53 -7.55
C LEU A 337 1.00 19.52 -6.12
N GLY A 338 0.25 18.49 -5.72
CA GLY A 338 -0.40 18.46 -4.41
C GLY A 338 -1.46 19.56 -4.25
N LEU A 339 -2.17 19.89 -5.34
CA LEU A 339 -3.20 20.92 -5.36
C LEU A 339 -4.55 20.32 -5.74
N ARG A 340 -5.60 20.63 -4.96
CA ARG A 340 -7.00 20.25 -5.24
C ARG A 340 -7.75 21.39 -5.94
N ILE A 341 -7.58 21.48 -7.25
CA ILE A 341 -8.23 22.51 -8.09
C ILE A 341 -9.49 22.00 -8.81
N ASP A 342 -9.95 20.78 -8.51
CA ASP A 342 -11.07 20.12 -9.20
C ASP A 342 -12.36 20.95 -9.18
N CYS A 343 -12.61 21.72 -8.11
CA CYS A 343 -13.78 22.62 -8.05
C CYS A 343 -13.74 23.71 -9.14
N LEU A 344 -12.54 24.11 -9.57
CA LEU A 344 -12.35 25.09 -10.63
C LEU A 344 -12.79 24.57 -11.99
N GLN A 345 -13.00 23.26 -12.17
CA GLN A 345 -13.56 22.74 -13.43
C GLN A 345 -14.91 23.40 -13.78
N CYS A 346 -15.74 23.68 -12.78
CA CYS A 346 -17.11 24.12 -12.99
C CYS A 346 -17.35 25.61 -12.72
N HIS A 347 -16.54 26.23 -11.86
CA HIS A 347 -16.75 27.62 -11.43
C HIS A 347 -15.46 28.25 -10.90
N ASP A 348 -15.40 29.59 -10.88
CA ASP A 348 -14.36 30.32 -10.15
C ASP A 348 -14.47 30.08 -8.64
N ASP A 349 -13.36 30.13 -7.90
CA ASP A 349 -13.41 29.99 -6.45
C ASP A 349 -14.12 31.20 -5.80
N PHE A 350 -15.27 30.93 -5.20
CA PHE A 350 -16.06 31.92 -4.47
C PHE A 350 -15.96 31.75 -2.94
N LEU A 351 -15.37 30.66 -2.46
CA LEU A 351 -15.24 30.37 -1.03
C LEU A 351 -13.88 30.76 -0.46
N GLY A 352 -12.91 31.12 -1.31
CA GLY A 352 -11.54 31.44 -0.88
C GLY A 352 -10.77 30.19 -0.45
N ASN A 353 -11.13 29.03 -1.01
CA ASN A 353 -10.50 27.75 -0.71
C ASN A 353 -9.35 27.42 -1.66
N VAL A 354 -9.31 28.03 -2.85
CA VAL A 354 -8.30 27.76 -3.87
C VAL A 354 -7.58 29.06 -4.23
N SER A 355 -6.38 29.19 -3.69
CA SER A 355 -5.49 30.31 -3.91
C SER A 355 -4.39 29.91 -4.88
N LEU A 356 -4.30 30.62 -6.01
CA LEU A 356 -3.31 30.45 -7.06
C LEU A 356 -2.33 31.64 -7.09
N GLY A 357 -1.23 31.49 -7.81
CA GLY A 357 -0.12 32.47 -7.81
C GLY A 357 1.03 32.01 -6.92
N ASP A 358 1.83 32.96 -6.43
CA ASP A 358 2.92 32.69 -5.50
C ASP A 358 2.68 33.41 -4.14
N THR A 359 3.60 33.23 -3.19
CA THR A 359 3.51 33.87 -1.87
C THR A 359 3.53 35.40 -1.92
N ALA A 360 4.00 36.01 -3.02
CA ALA A 360 4.08 37.46 -3.20
C ALA A 360 2.86 38.05 -3.95
N GLY A 361 2.11 37.22 -4.67
CA GLY A 361 1.04 37.62 -5.58
C GLY A 361 -0.10 36.61 -5.66
N SER A 362 -0.55 36.09 -4.52
CA SER A 362 -1.70 35.19 -4.42
C SER A 362 -2.99 35.85 -4.96
N ARG A 363 -3.81 35.04 -5.65
CA ARG A 363 -5.11 35.40 -6.22
C ARG A 363 -6.08 34.21 -6.15
N PRO A 364 -7.40 34.44 -6.18
CA PRO A 364 -8.37 33.35 -6.32
C PRO A 364 -8.16 32.56 -7.62
N GLY A 365 -8.37 31.25 -7.53
CA GLY A 365 -8.42 30.38 -8.70
C GLY A 365 -9.69 30.58 -9.53
N THR A 366 -9.56 30.48 -10.84
CA THR A 366 -10.64 30.65 -11.80
C THR A 366 -10.91 29.38 -12.59
N GLN A 367 -12.10 29.28 -13.18
CA GLN A 367 -12.44 28.23 -14.13
C GLN A 367 -11.46 28.20 -15.30
N ARG A 368 -11.00 29.37 -15.75
CA ARG A 368 -10.01 29.47 -16.82
C ARG A 368 -8.68 28.83 -16.44
N ASP A 369 -8.22 28.92 -15.19
CA ASP A 369 -6.97 28.31 -14.75
C ASP A 369 -6.99 26.78 -14.89
N PHE A 370 -8.10 26.15 -14.53
CA PHE A 370 -8.27 24.71 -14.67
C PHE A 370 -8.24 24.29 -16.15
N HIS A 371 -8.99 25.00 -16.99
CA HIS A 371 -9.10 24.67 -18.41
C HIS A 371 -7.83 25.00 -19.20
N ALA A 372 -7.07 26.02 -18.81
CA ALA A 372 -5.75 26.30 -19.37
C ALA A 372 -4.76 25.17 -19.06
N LEU A 373 -4.80 24.63 -17.84
CA LEU A 373 -4.00 23.45 -17.48
C LEU A 373 -4.45 22.20 -18.28
N ALA A 374 -5.75 22.01 -18.46
CA ALA A 374 -6.29 20.90 -19.26
C ALA A 374 -5.89 20.98 -20.73
N ALA A 375 -5.75 22.18 -21.28
CA ALA A 375 -5.37 22.38 -22.68
C ALA A 375 -4.02 21.73 -23.03
N PHE A 376 -3.08 21.62 -22.07
CA PHE A 376 -1.81 20.92 -22.30
C PHE A 376 -1.96 19.44 -22.71
N PHE A 377 -3.07 18.80 -22.32
CA PHE A 377 -3.31 17.39 -22.60
C PHE A 377 -4.16 17.15 -23.85
N ALA A 378 -4.82 18.17 -24.41
CA ALA A 378 -5.66 18.03 -25.60
C ALA A 378 -4.92 17.48 -26.84
N PRO A 379 -3.64 17.81 -27.08
CA PRO A 379 -2.86 17.21 -28.16
C PRO A 379 -2.64 15.70 -28.01
N ALA A 380 -2.78 15.12 -26.82
CA ALA A 380 -2.55 13.69 -26.57
C ALA A 380 -3.70 12.87 -27.15
N ARG A 381 -3.48 12.21 -28.29
CA ARG A 381 -4.49 11.38 -28.94
C ARG A 381 -4.06 9.92 -29.00
N PHE A 382 -5.01 9.02 -28.77
CA PHE A 382 -4.83 7.59 -28.96
C PHE A 382 -4.99 7.23 -30.43
N SER A 383 -3.94 6.63 -31.00
CA SER A 383 -3.83 6.26 -32.41
C SER A 383 -3.73 4.74 -32.59
N GLY A 384 -4.70 4.01 -32.04
CA GLY A 384 -4.84 2.55 -32.19
C GLY A 384 -3.54 1.78 -31.92
N LEU A 385 -2.99 1.14 -32.96
CA LEU A 385 -1.77 0.32 -32.87
C LEU A 385 -0.49 1.12 -32.56
N GLN A 386 -0.51 2.45 -32.69
CA GLN A 386 0.64 3.30 -32.37
C GLN A 386 0.57 3.87 -30.93
N GLY A 387 -0.56 3.68 -30.25
CA GLY A 387 -0.80 4.22 -28.91
C GLY A 387 -0.88 5.74 -28.89
N ILE A 388 -0.41 6.38 -27.82
CA ILE A 388 -0.52 7.83 -27.63
C ILE A 388 0.46 8.59 -28.53
N ARG A 389 -0.03 9.64 -29.20
CA ARG A 389 0.76 10.59 -30.00
C ARG A 389 0.26 12.02 -29.80
N ASP A 390 1.14 12.96 -30.13
CA ASP A 390 0.79 14.38 -30.14
C ASP A 390 0.26 14.72 -31.52
N SER A 391 -0.91 15.34 -31.58
CA SER A 391 -1.51 15.90 -32.79
C SER A 391 -1.85 17.36 -32.59
N ASP A 392 -2.02 18.08 -33.70
CA ASP A 392 -2.54 19.43 -33.69
C ASP A 392 -4.06 19.39 -33.38
N HIS A 393 -4.39 19.46 -32.09
CA HIS A 393 -5.77 19.42 -31.61
C HIS A 393 -5.96 20.46 -30.51
N ALA A 394 -6.71 21.51 -30.84
CA ALA A 394 -7.01 22.59 -29.92
C ALA A 394 -8.00 22.15 -28.85
N TYR A 395 -7.76 22.56 -27.60
CA TYR A 395 -8.70 22.35 -26.51
C TYR A 395 -9.84 23.37 -26.61
N ARG A 396 -11.08 22.87 -26.59
CA ARG A 396 -12.29 23.70 -26.61
C ARG A 396 -13.15 23.38 -25.41
N TYR A 397 -13.70 24.42 -24.79
CA TYR A 397 -14.56 24.29 -23.63
C TYR A 397 -15.62 25.41 -23.59
N GLN A 398 -16.82 25.06 -23.12
CA GLN A 398 -17.92 25.99 -22.88
C GLN A 398 -17.92 26.39 -21.40
N PHE A 399 -17.48 27.61 -21.10
CA PHE A 399 -17.53 28.19 -19.76
C PHE A 399 -18.97 28.42 -19.30
N LEU A 400 -19.19 28.50 -17.97
CA LEU A 400 -20.53 28.58 -17.37
C LEU A 400 -21.39 29.73 -17.94
N ASP A 401 -20.76 30.87 -18.23
CA ASP A 401 -21.41 32.07 -18.76
C ASP A 401 -21.22 32.26 -20.28
N ALA A 402 -20.74 31.23 -20.99
CA ALA A 402 -20.51 31.27 -22.44
C ALA A 402 -21.63 30.57 -23.22
N ASP A 403 -22.11 31.21 -24.29
CA ASP A 403 -23.13 30.65 -25.17
C ASP A 403 -22.60 29.54 -26.09
N GLU A 404 -21.29 29.49 -26.32
CA GLU A 404 -20.60 28.55 -27.21
C GLU A 404 -19.25 28.10 -26.65
N GLU A 405 -18.73 26.99 -27.19
CA GLU A 405 -17.38 26.54 -26.89
C GLU A 405 -16.33 27.50 -27.45
N THR A 406 -15.35 27.82 -26.62
CA THR A 406 -14.21 28.65 -27.00
C THR A 406 -12.93 27.83 -26.94
N GLU A 407 -11.98 28.19 -27.80
CA GLU A 407 -10.63 27.64 -27.74
C GLU A 407 -9.89 28.22 -26.54
N VAL A 408 -9.24 27.34 -25.77
CA VAL A 408 -8.51 27.71 -24.56
C VAL A 408 -7.03 27.44 -24.78
N GLU A 409 -6.22 28.48 -24.68
CA GLU A 409 -4.76 28.37 -24.77
C GLU A 409 -4.19 27.69 -23.52
N ALA A 410 -3.16 26.87 -23.72
CA ALA A 410 -2.48 26.17 -22.65
C ALA A 410 -1.59 27.12 -21.83
N ASP A 411 -1.87 27.20 -20.53
CA ASP A 411 -1.10 27.99 -19.57
C ASP A 411 -1.14 27.34 -18.18
N VAL A 412 -0.20 27.73 -17.33
CA VAL A 412 0.00 27.18 -15.99
C VAL A 412 -0.62 28.09 -14.93
N PRO A 413 -0.96 27.57 -13.74
CA PRO A 413 -1.68 28.38 -12.76
C PRO A 413 -0.79 29.45 -12.07
N TRP A 414 0.55 29.31 -12.14
CA TRP A 414 1.54 30.29 -11.71
C TRP A 414 2.88 30.09 -12.44
N GLY A 415 3.75 31.11 -12.40
CA GLY A 415 5.10 31.02 -12.97
C GLY A 415 5.10 30.77 -14.47
N SER A 416 4.19 31.42 -15.21
CA SER A 416 4.06 31.24 -16.67
C SER A 416 5.31 31.68 -17.43
N GLU A 417 6.13 32.55 -16.85
CA GLU A 417 7.44 32.94 -17.38
C GLU A 417 8.47 31.79 -17.40
N TRP A 418 8.23 30.71 -16.64
CA TRP A 418 9.09 29.51 -16.66
C TRP A 418 8.72 28.54 -17.79
N LEU A 419 7.59 28.75 -18.47
CA LEU A 419 7.22 27.92 -19.62
C LEU A 419 8.17 28.19 -20.79
N PRO A 420 8.77 27.14 -21.39
CA PRO A 420 9.54 27.31 -22.61
C PRO A 420 8.69 27.88 -23.76
N ALA A 421 9.30 28.72 -24.59
CA ALA A 421 8.64 29.30 -25.77
C ALA A 421 8.43 28.31 -26.93
N SER A 422 9.10 27.15 -26.89
CA SER A 422 9.07 26.12 -27.94
C SER A 422 8.97 24.72 -27.34
N GLY A 423 8.53 23.76 -28.15
CA GLY A 423 8.26 22.38 -27.74
C GLY A 423 6.78 22.06 -27.87
N THR A 424 6.41 20.78 -27.74
CA THR A 424 4.98 20.45 -27.64
C THR A 424 4.42 20.91 -26.30
N ASP A 425 3.11 21.06 -26.20
CA ASP A 425 2.45 21.49 -24.97
C ASP A 425 2.86 20.63 -23.76
N ARG A 426 2.87 19.30 -23.90
CA ARG A 426 3.30 18.42 -22.80
C ARG A 426 4.80 18.51 -22.50
N GLU A 427 5.65 18.80 -23.49
CA GLU A 427 7.07 19.05 -23.26
C GLU A 427 7.29 20.36 -22.50
N ARG A 428 6.54 21.41 -22.83
CA ARG A 428 6.53 22.70 -22.12
C ARG A 428 6.03 22.55 -20.69
N LEU A 429 4.93 21.83 -20.49
CA LEU A 429 4.38 21.54 -19.15
C LEU A 429 5.37 20.73 -18.30
N ALA A 430 6.01 19.71 -18.87
CA ALA A 430 6.99 18.89 -18.16
C ALA A 430 8.24 19.70 -17.75
N ALA A 431 8.67 20.64 -18.60
CA ALA A 431 9.76 21.57 -18.27
C ALA A 431 9.36 22.54 -17.15
N TRP A 432 8.15 23.11 -17.19
CA TRP A 432 7.63 23.97 -16.11
C TRP A 432 7.48 23.21 -14.78
N LEU A 433 6.96 21.98 -14.83
CA LEU A 433 6.75 21.15 -13.65
C LEU A 433 8.06 20.93 -12.88
N THR A 434 9.17 20.78 -13.61
CA THR A 434 10.49 20.47 -13.02
C THR A 434 11.45 21.65 -13.08
N HIS A 435 10.91 22.85 -13.27
CA HIS A 435 11.70 24.07 -13.25
C HIS A 435 12.34 24.26 -11.86
N PRO A 436 13.61 24.71 -11.75
CA PRO A 436 14.28 24.86 -10.45
C PRO A 436 13.56 25.77 -9.46
N GLU A 437 12.85 26.79 -9.96
CA GLU A 437 12.04 27.71 -9.14
C GLU A 437 10.66 27.13 -8.77
N ASN A 438 10.24 26.03 -9.40
CA ASN A 438 8.95 25.39 -9.11
C ASN A 438 9.07 24.46 -7.89
N ARG A 439 9.17 25.09 -6.72
CA ARG A 439 9.35 24.38 -5.44
C ARG A 439 8.12 23.58 -4.99
N GLN A 440 6.94 23.85 -5.55
CA GLN A 440 5.71 23.15 -5.20
C GLN A 440 5.82 21.64 -5.39
N VAL A 441 6.51 21.19 -6.44
CA VAL A 441 6.73 19.75 -6.68
C VAL A 441 7.57 19.14 -5.56
N ALA A 442 8.63 19.83 -5.12
CA ALA A 442 9.47 19.34 -4.04
C ALA A 442 8.72 19.26 -2.71
N LEU A 443 7.87 20.26 -2.41
CA LEU A 443 6.98 20.27 -1.26
C LEU A 443 5.98 19.09 -1.29
N HIS A 444 5.34 18.86 -2.44
CA HIS A 444 4.41 17.75 -2.60
C HIS A 444 5.08 16.39 -2.35
N VAL A 445 6.24 16.18 -2.94
CA VAL A 445 7.00 14.93 -2.79
C VAL A 445 7.47 14.75 -1.35
N ALA A 446 7.97 15.81 -0.70
CA ALA A 446 8.34 15.78 0.70
C ALA A 446 7.17 15.42 1.62
N SER A 447 6.01 16.04 1.40
CA SER A 447 4.76 15.74 2.12
C SER A 447 4.35 14.27 1.95
N ARG A 448 4.40 13.75 0.72
CA ARG A 448 4.05 12.36 0.43
C ARG A 448 5.02 11.36 1.08
N VAL A 449 6.33 11.58 0.97
CA VAL A 449 7.35 10.69 1.56
C VAL A 449 7.24 10.71 3.09
N TRP A 450 7.01 11.87 3.70
CA TRP A 450 6.71 11.98 5.12
C TRP A 450 5.48 11.14 5.49
N ALA A 451 4.37 11.33 4.76
CA ALA A 451 3.13 10.61 5.02
C ALA A 451 3.29 9.09 4.88
N LEU A 452 4.07 8.61 3.91
CA LEU A 452 4.38 7.18 3.75
C LEU A 452 5.18 6.60 4.92
N LEU A 453 6.06 7.40 5.55
CA LEU A 453 6.88 6.98 6.69
C LEU A 453 6.13 7.05 8.03
N PHE A 454 5.37 8.12 8.25
CA PHE A 454 4.62 8.33 9.50
C PHE A 454 3.22 7.70 9.48
N GLY A 455 2.69 7.36 8.31
CA GLY A 455 1.28 6.97 8.14
C GLY A 455 0.30 8.15 8.24
N ARG A 456 0.82 9.38 8.29
CA ARG A 456 0.05 10.62 8.44
C ARG A 456 0.79 11.80 7.79
N PRO A 457 0.10 12.73 7.09
CA PRO A 457 0.73 13.94 6.58
C PRO A 457 1.27 14.83 7.71
N ALA A 458 2.34 15.59 7.43
CA ALA A 458 2.86 16.62 8.35
C ALA A 458 1.98 17.90 8.37
N GLY A 459 0.99 17.98 7.48
CA GLY A 459 0.00 19.05 7.40
C GLY A 459 -1.43 18.49 7.42
N PRO A 460 -2.44 19.30 7.09
CA PRO A 460 -3.84 18.87 7.12
C PRO A 460 -4.13 17.73 6.10
N ALA A 461 -3.45 17.73 4.96
CA ALA A 461 -3.56 16.70 3.94
C ALA A 461 -2.24 16.53 3.17
N VAL A 462 -2.14 15.44 2.41
CA VAL A 462 -0.95 15.11 1.62
C VAL A 462 -0.94 15.76 0.22
N ASP A 463 -2.14 16.02 -0.33
CA ASP A 463 -2.36 16.52 -1.69
C ASP A 463 -3.24 17.79 -1.71
N ASP A 464 -3.27 18.52 -0.60
CA ASP A 464 -3.85 19.86 -0.47
C ASP A 464 -2.82 20.78 0.20
N LEU A 465 -1.92 21.33 -0.61
CA LEU A 465 -0.81 22.18 -0.20
C LEU A 465 -0.97 23.57 -0.84
N PRO A 466 -1.75 24.48 -0.24
CA PRO A 466 -2.07 25.78 -0.83
C PRO A 466 -0.81 26.63 -1.09
N LEU A 467 -0.78 27.32 -2.22
CA LEU A 467 0.38 28.12 -2.67
C LEU A 467 0.61 29.39 -1.85
N ASP A 468 -0.41 29.86 -1.13
CA ASP A 468 -0.40 31.08 -0.34
C ASP A 468 -0.10 30.84 1.15
N GLN A 469 0.15 29.59 1.54
CA GLN A 469 0.46 29.23 2.91
C GLN A 469 1.94 28.91 3.07
N THR A 470 2.51 29.35 4.19
CA THR A 470 3.85 28.91 4.58
C THR A 470 3.78 27.43 4.99
N PRO A 471 4.55 26.54 4.36
CA PRO A 471 4.55 25.14 4.72
C PRO A 471 5.13 24.93 6.13
N PRO A 472 4.79 23.82 6.81
CA PRO A 472 5.43 23.43 8.05
C PRO A 472 6.97 23.42 7.89
N PRO A 473 7.75 23.95 8.86
CA PRO A 473 9.22 24.06 8.72
C PRO A 473 9.93 22.74 8.40
N ALA A 474 9.39 21.61 8.87
CA ALA A 474 9.90 20.28 8.54
C ALA A 474 9.73 19.96 7.04
N LEU A 475 8.55 20.20 6.47
CA LEU A 475 8.29 20.00 5.04
C LEU A 475 9.08 20.98 4.18
N ASP A 476 9.22 22.22 4.64
CA ASP A 476 10.03 23.25 3.99
C ASP A 476 11.49 22.79 3.87
N THR A 477 12.08 22.35 4.98
CA THR A 477 13.46 21.84 5.02
C THR A 477 13.65 20.61 4.12
N LEU A 478 12.66 19.71 4.09
CA LEU A 478 12.69 18.50 3.27
C LEU A 478 12.55 18.81 1.78
N ALA A 479 11.75 19.80 1.39
CA ALA A 479 11.64 20.25 0.01
C ALA A 479 12.99 20.80 -0.50
N ASP A 480 13.66 21.62 0.30
CA ASP A 480 15.00 22.11 -0.04
C ASP A 480 16.03 20.99 -0.15
N GLU A 481 15.96 20.00 0.74
CA GLU A 481 16.84 18.84 0.70
C GLU A 481 16.58 17.96 -0.52
N LEU A 482 15.32 17.80 -0.91
CA LEU A 482 14.98 17.05 -2.11
C LEU A 482 15.54 17.73 -3.37
N ILE A 483 15.44 19.06 -3.48
CA ILE A 483 16.04 19.80 -4.59
C ILE A 483 17.57 19.65 -4.56
N ARG A 484 18.19 19.85 -3.39
CA ARG A 484 19.66 19.78 -3.20
C ARG A 484 20.23 18.41 -3.56
N SER A 485 19.51 17.34 -3.24
CA SER A 485 19.91 15.96 -3.56
C SER A 485 19.61 15.53 -5.00
N GLY A 486 19.03 16.41 -5.83
CA GLY A 486 18.67 16.10 -7.20
C GLY A 486 17.47 15.16 -7.30
N TYR A 487 16.45 15.39 -6.46
CA TYR A 487 15.23 14.60 -6.38
C TYR A 487 15.44 13.11 -6.02
N ASP A 488 16.41 12.83 -5.14
CA ASP A 488 16.70 11.49 -4.63
C ASP A 488 15.73 11.11 -3.49
N ILE A 489 14.75 10.26 -3.82
CA ILE A 489 13.74 9.76 -2.87
C ILE A 489 14.38 8.89 -1.77
N ARG A 490 15.38 8.06 -2.08
CA ARG A 490 16.04 7.21 -1.07
C ARG A 490 16.83 8.05 -0.09
N HIS A 491 17.48 9.12 -0.56
CA HIS A 491 18.13 10.09 0.31
C HIS A 491 17.13 10.77 1.24
N LEU A 492 15.99 11.24 0.70
CA LEU A 492 14.95 11.85 1.52
C LEU A 492 14.39 10.89 2.59
N ILE A 493 14.19 9.62 2.24
CA ILE A 493 13.80 8.56 3.21
C ILE A 493 14.85 8.44 4.32
N ARG A 494 16.15 8.45 4.00
CA ARG A 494 17.22 8.38 5.00
C ARG A 494 17.18 9.57 5.95
N VAL A 495 17.03 10.78 5.41
CA VAL A 495 16.95 12.00 6.22
C VAL A 495 15.81 11.90 7.23
N ILE A 496 14.62 11.51 6.79
CA ILE A 496 13.45 11.38 7.67
C ILE A 496 13.65 10.24 8.68
N ALA A 497 14.08 9.06 8.24
CA ALA A 497 14.27 7.89 9.10
C ALA A 497 15.33 8.09 10.21
N HIS A 498 16.33 8.94 9.95
CA HIS A 498 17.37 9.28 10.92
C HIS A 498 17.02 10.48 11.81
N SER A 499 15.99 11.26 11.46
CA SER A 499 15.54 12.41 12.24
C SER A 499 15.10 12.02 13.65
N ARG A 500 15.22 12.98 14.57
CA ARG A 500 14.70 12.86 15.93
C ARG A 500 13.20 12.59 15.91
N ALA A 501 12.43 13.33 15.11
CA ALA A 501 10.97 13.23 15.04
C ALA A 501 10.48 11.80 14.70
N PHE A 502 11.10 11.14 13.71
CA PHE A 502 10.73 9.76 13.34
C PHE A 502 11.08 8.73 14.43
N ARG A 503 12.05 9.06 15.29
CA ARG A 503 12.58 8.18 16.35
C ARG A 503 12.00 8.47 17.73
N LEU A 504 11.05 9.40 17.86
CA LEU A 504 10.32 9.64 19.10
C LEU A 504 9.37 8.48 19.40
N ASP A 505 9.06 8.26 20.67
CA ASP A 505 8.03 7.32 21.09
C ASP A 505 6.62 7.89 20.79
N SER A 506 5.64 7.00 20.63
CA SER A 506 4.22 7.36 20.64
C SER A 506 3.67 7.50 22.06
N ALA A 507 4.32 6.86 23.04
CA ALA A 507 4.01 7.01 24.45
C ALA A 507 4.81 8.18 25.08
N ALA A 508 4.21 8.82 26.07
CA ALA A 508 4.84 9.91 26.82
C ALA A 508 4.38 9.90 28.29
N ASP A 509 5.12 10.58 29.16
CA ASP A 509 4.76 10.84 30.55
C ASP A 509 3.78 12.01 30.72
N PHE A 510 3.39 12.63 29.60
CA PHE A 510 2.39 13.69 29.50
C PHE A 510 1.19 13.25 28.64
N GLU A 511 0.09 14.01 28.72
CA GLU A 511 -1.08 13.78 27.88
C GLU A 511 -0.79 14.16 26.43
N VAL A 512 -0.81 13.16 25.54
CA VAL A 512 -0.62 13.38 24.09
C VAL A 512 -1.86 14.01 23.49
N THR A 513 -1.70 15.21 22.93
CA THR A 513 -2.77 15.97 22.26
C THR A 513 -2.60 15.93 20.73
N PRO A 514 -3.64 16.24 19.94
CA PRO A 514 -3.51 16.36 18.48
C PRO A 514 -2.45 17.37 18.02
N GLU A 515 -2.15 18.39 18.83
CA GLU A 515 -1.09 19.36 18.55
C GLU A 515 0.30 18.72 18.63
N HIS A 516 0.53 17.80 19.57
CA HIS A 516 1.79 17.05 19.66
C HIS A 516 2.02 16.20 18.41
N GLU A 517 0.98 15.51 17.93
CA GLU A 517 1.06 14.71 16.70
C GLU A 517 1.30 15.60 15.47
N ALA A 518 0.59 16.73 15.36
CA ALA A 518 0.72 17.67 14.25
C ALA A 518 2.11 18.31 14.17
N LEU A 519 2.74 18.59 15.32
CA LEU A 519 4.09 19.14 15.39
C LEU A 519 5.18 18.07 15.31
N GLY A 520 4.83 16.78 15.32
CA GLY A 520 5.79 15.68 15.36
C GLY A 520 6.60 15.60 16.67
N CYS A 521 6.01 16.04 17.79
CA CYS A 521 6.59 15.94 19.15
C CYS A 521 6.45 14.54 19.75
N VAL A 522 5.69 13.68 19.10
CA VAL A 522 5.49 12.25 19.36
C VAL A 522 5.39 11.56 18.01
N PHE A 523 5.68 10.26 17.95
CA PHE A 523 5.31 9.51 16.76
C PHE A 523 3.78 9.33 16.74
N PRO A 524 3.07 9.63 15.63
CA PRO A 524 1.62 9.52 15.57
C PRO A 524 1.18 8.06 15.60
N LEU A 525 0.06 7.79 16.27
CA LEU A 525 -0.60 6.49 16.15
C LEU A 525 -1.29 6.42 14.78
N SER A 526 -0.75 5.59 13.90
CA SER A 526 -1.22 5.48 12.51
C SER A 526 -1.77 4.09 12.25
N ARG A 527 -3.03 4.01 11.81
CA ARG A 527 -3.65 2.73 11.49
C ARG A 527 -2.98 2.05 10.29
N LEU A 528 -2.80 0.73 10.36
CA LEU A 528 -2.31 -0.04 9.22
C LEU A 528 -3.37 -0.18 8.13
N ARG A 529 -2.92 -0.06 6.88
CA ARG A 529 -3.77 -0.32 5.71
C ARG A 529 -4.22 -1.78 5.64
N PRO A 530 -5.34 -2.07 4.98
CA PRO A 530 -5.82 -3.46 4.80
C PRO A 530 -4.75 -4.40 4.27
N GLU A 531 -3.97 -3.95 3.28
CA GLU A 531 -2.87 -4.72 2.69
C GLU A 531 -1.71 -4.90 3.65
N GLN A 532 -1.42 -3.91 4.50
CA GLN A 532 -0.39 -4.00 5.53
C GLN A 532 -0.81 -4.95 6.66
N VAL A 533 -2.09 -4.93 7.06
CA VAL A 533 -2.65 -5.90 8.01
C VAL A 533 -2.53 -7.30 7.43
N ALA A 534 -2.99 -7.51 6.20
CA ALA A 534 -2.90 -8.80 5.54
C ALA A 534 -1.44 -9.29 5.41
N ALA A 535 -0.54 -8.43 4.92
CA ALA A 535 0.87 -8.76 4.77
C ALA A 535 1.54 -9.05 6.12
N SER A 536 1.19 -8.32 7.18
CA SER A 536 1.70 -8.55 8.53
C SER A 536 1.20 -9.86 9.13
N VAL A 537 -0.06 -10.25 8.90
CA VAL A 537 -0.56 -11.58 9.33
C VAL A 537 0.23 -12.69 8.66
N ILE A 538 0.45 -12.58 7.35
CA ILE A 538 1.19 -13.58 6.59
C ILE A 538 2.66 -13.61 7.04
N GLN A 539 3.29 -12.46 7.24
CA GLN A 539 4.69 -12.38 7.69
C GLN A 539 4.85 -12.91 9.12
N ALA A 540 3.95 -12.56 10.05
CA ALA A 540 3.98 -13.03 11.44
C ALA A 540 3.86 -14.56 11.54
N SER A 541 3.14 -15.18 10.61
CA SER A 541 3.02 -16.64 10.52
C SER A 541 4.27 -17.33 9.97
N ARG A 542 5.36 -16.61 9.68
CA ARG A 542 6.59 -17.16 9.11
C ARG A 542 7.84 -16.64 9.79
N VAL A 543 8.81 -17.54 9.96
CA VAL A 543 10.12 -17.18 10.52
C VAL A 543 10.97 -16.39 9.51
N LYS A 544 10.90 -16.77 8.23
CA LYS A 544 11.66 -16.14 7.14
C LYS A 544 10.88 -15.00 6.50
N ALA A 545 11.60 -14.01 5.99
CA ALA A 545 11.03 -12.95 5.17
C ALA A 545 10.36 -13.52 3.91
N ILE A 546 9.19 -12.98 3.55
CA ILE A 546 8.47 -13.37 2.32
C ILE A 546 8.91 -12.47 1.17
N ASN A 547 9.84 -12.96 0.36
CA ASN A 547 10.41 -12.24 -0.78
C ASN A 547 10.13 -12.94 -2.13
N ARG A 548 10.65 -12.38 -3.22
CA ARG A 548 10.52 -12.93 -4.60
C ARG A 548 11.14 -14.32 -4.78
N ASP A 549 12.04 -14.73 -3.89
CA ASP A 549 12.63 -16.08 -3.89
C ASP A 549 11.75 -17.12 -3.18
N SER A 550 10.67 -16.66 -2.52
CA SER A 550 9.64 -17.57 -2.01
C SER A 550 8.98 -18.30 -3.17
N SER A 551 8.71 -19.60 -3.00
CA SER A 551 8.14 -20.43 -4.07
C SER A 551 6.92 -19.78 -4.76
N LEU A 552 6.77 -19.99 -6.07
CA LEU A 552 5.65 -19.46 -6.87
C LEU A 552 4.28 -19.81 -6.25
N ILE A 553 4.16 -20.97 -5.59
CA ILE A 553 2.96 -21.42 -4.89
C ILE A 553 2.65 -20.51 -3.68
N VAL A 554 3.66 -20.16 -2.89
CA VAL A 554 3.54 -19.21 -1.77
C VAL A 554 3.11 -17.83 -2.25
N GLN A 555 3.66 -17.38 -3.39
CA GLN A 555 3.26 -16.11 -3.99
C GLN A 555 1.81 -16.16 -4.47
N LEU A 556 1.39 -17.22 -5.17
CA LEU A 556 0.03 -17.36 -5.70
C LEU A 556 -1.05 -17.45 -4.60
N LEU A 557 -0.77 -18.20 -3.52
CA LEU A 557 -1.66 -18.28 -2.35
C LEU A 557 -1.76 -16.94 -1.62
N LYS A 558 -0.67 -16.17 -1.53
CA LYS A 558 -0.66 -14.79 -1.01
C LYS A 558 -1.60 -13.90 -1.83
N PHE A 559 -1.51 -13.92 -3.16
CA PHE A 559 -2.36 -13.05 -4.01
C PHE A 559 -3.86 -13.34 -3.85
N GLY A 560 -4.29 -14.61 -3.84
CA GLY A 560 -5.70 -14.95 -3.72
C GLY A 560 -6.31 -14.65 -2.35
N GLY A 561 -5.55 -14.87 -1.26
CA GLY A 561 -6.01 -14.61 0.11
C GLY A 561 -5.97 -13.14 0.51
N VAL A 562 -5.01 -12.37 -0.01
CA VAL A 562 -4.89 -10.93 0.28
C VAL A 562 -6.02 -10.15 -0.38
N ASN A 563 -6.35 -10.41 -1.65
CA ASN A 563 -7.42 -9.66 -2.33
C ASN A 563 -8.78 -9.86 -1.66
N ASP A 564 -9.18 -11.11 -1.35
CA ASP A 564 -10.43 -11.38 -0.60
C ASP A 564 -10.44 -10.69 0.77
N PHE A 565 -9.27 -10.60 1.44
CA PHE A 565 -9.19 -9.89 2.70
C PHE A 565 -9.37 -8.38 2.51
N VAL A 566 -8.66 -7.76 1.57
CA VAL A 566 -8.72 -6.32 1.30
C VAL A 566 -10.12 -5.90 0.89
N ASP A 567 -10.76 -6.65 -0.03
CA ASP A 567 -12.13 -6.39 -0.48
C ASP A 567 -13.14 -6.39 0.68
N ARG A 568 -12.96 -7.30 1.64
CA ARG A 568 -13.85 -7.44 2.80
C ARG A 568 -13.51 -6.52 3.96
N PHE A 569 -12.23 -6.19 4.12
CA PHE A 569 -11.75 -5.27 5.15
C PHE A 569 -12.02 -3.81 4.76
N GLY A 570 -12.14 -3.53 3.45
CA GLY A 570 -12.44 -2.24 2.86
C GLY A 570 -11.19 -1.58 2.29
N ASP A 571 -11.15 -1.34 0.98
CA ASP A 571 -10.08 -0.58 0.34
C ASP A 571 -10.33 0.92 0.50
N ILE A 572 -9.35 1.62 1.09
CA ILE A 572 -9.38 3.07 1.32
C ILE A 572 -9.07 3.91 0.08
N GLY A 573 -8.86 3.29 -1.09
CA GLY A 573 -8.78 4.02 -2.34
C GLY A 573 -7.54 4.92 -2.42
N GLU A 574 -7.75 6.18 -2.81
CA GLU A 574 -6.73 7.24 -2.91
C GLU A 574 -6.56 8.02 -1.59
N ASP A 575 -7.52 7.94 -0.66
CA ASP A 575 -7.53 8.63 0.64
C ASP A 575 -6.71 7.85 1.69
N GLU A 576 -5.48 7.49 1.31
CA GLU A 576 -4.69 6.47 2.00
C GLU A 576 -4.14 6.88 3.38
N PHE A 577 -4.32 8.13 3.79
CA PHE A 577 -3.85 8.69 5.06
C PHE A 577 -4.98 9.17 5.98
N ASP A 578 -6.24 8.97 5.58
CA ASP A 578 -7.39 9.29 6.42
C ASP A 578 -7.50 8.29 7.58
N GLN A 579 -7.59 8.83 8.80
CA GLN A 579 -7.62 8.05 10.03
C GLN A 579 -9.06 7.65 10.38
N GLU A 580 -9.63 6.72 9.62
CA GLU A 580 -10.97 6.18 9.93
C GLU A 580 -10.97 5.20 11.11
N ALA A 581 -12.05 5.25 11.91
CA ALA A 581 -12.26 4.33 13.02
C ALA A 581 -12.36 2.87 12.56
N THR A 582 -11.88 1.93 13.38
CA THR A 582 -12.04 0.50 13.08
C THR A 582 -13.50 0.09 13.23
N THR A 583 -14.06 -0.52 12.19
CA THR A 583 -15.44 -1.00 12.21
C THR A 583 -15.57 -2.36 12.90
N ILE A 584 -16.77 -2.66 13.41
CA ILE A 584 -17.10 -3.96 13.98
C ILE A 584 -16.85 -5.08 12.96
N SER A 585 -17.20 -4.84 11.69
CA SER A 585 -16.98 -5.80 10.59
C SER A 585 -15.50 -6.13 10.38
N GLN A 586 -14.62 -5.13 10.45
CA GLN A 586 -13.16 -5.33 10.35
C GLN A 586 -12.62 -6.15 11.53
N ARG A 587 -13.10 -5.90 12.77
CA ARG A 587 -12.72 -6.71 13.95
C ARG A 587 -13.24 -8.15 13.84
N LEU A 588 -14.49 -8.35 13.43
CA LEU A 588 -15.04 -9.70 13.22
C LEU A 588 -14.31 -10.46 12.11
N LEU A 589 -13.87 -9.75 11.06
CA LEU A 589 -13.05 -10.32 10.00
C LEU A 589 -11.67 -10.74 10.51
N MET A 590 -11.02 -9.99 11.41
CA MET A 590 -9.77 -10.43 12.04
C MET A 590 -9.98 -11.69 12.90
N LEU A 591 -11.02 -11.71 13.74
CA LEU A 591 -11.28 -12.81 14.67
C LEU A 591 -11.65 -14.12 13.95
N ASN A 592 -12.46 -14.04 12.88
CA ASN A 592 -13.09 -15.20 12.24
C ASN A 592 -12.68 -15.41 10.77
N GLY A 593 -11.86 -14.50 10.23
CA GLY A 593 -11.49 -14.46 8.82
C GLY A 593 -10.66 -15.66 8.40
N LYS A 594 -10.79 -16.01 7.12
CA LYS A 594 -10.05 -17.10 6.52
C LYS A 594 -8.54 -16.86 6.60
N LEU A 595 -8.09 -15.64 6.28
CA LEU A 595 -6.67 -15.28 6.28
C LEU A 595 -6.02 -15.54 7.65
N VAL A 596 -6.57 -15.00 8.73
CA VAL A 596 -6.04 -15.17 10.09
C VAL A 596 -6.11 -16.63 10.52
N ARG A 597 -7.24 -17.30 10.30
CA ARG A 597 -7.40 -18.72 10.68
C ARG A 597 -6.40 -19.62 9.97
N GLU A 598 -6.17 -19.42 8.67
CA GLU A 598 -5.21 -20.22 7.91
C GLU A 598 -3.77 -19.93 8.36
N HIS A 599 -3.43 -18.69 8.70
CA HIS A 599 -2.06 -18.37 9.11
C HIS A 599 -1.78 -18.64 10.59
N ALA A 600 -2.82 -18.75 11.43
CA ALA A 600 -2.70 -19.23 12.80
C ALA A 600 -2.55 -20.77 12.86
N ASN A 601 -3.31 -21.51 12.04
CA ASN A 601 -3.56 -22.94 12.24
C ASN A 601 -3.02 -23.89 11.14
N SER A 602 -2.19 -23.43 10.21
CA SER A 602 -1.84 -24.27 9.04
C SER A 602 -0.36 -24.64 8.92
N ASP A 603 -0.15 -25.93 8.71
CA ASP A 603 1.06 -26.61 8.23
C ASP A 603 2.15 -26.91 9.29
N PRO A 604 2.25 -28.16 9.78
CA PRO A 604 3.23 -28.62 10.77
C PRO A 604 4.72 -28.40 10.41
N LEU A 605 5.01 -27.97 9.19
CA LEU A 605 6.38 -27.77 8.68
C LEU A 605 6.70 -26.31 8.34
N LEU A 606 5.70 -25.43 8.13
CA LEU A 606 5.92 -24.10 7.56
C LEU A 606 5.42 -22.93 8.41
N SER A 607 4.49 -23.14 9.37
CA SER A 607 4.05 -22.05 10.24
C SER A 607 5.09 -21.69 11.30
N ALA A 608 5.14 -20.39 11.65
CA ALA A 608 5.93 -19.90 12.78
C ALA A 608 5.52 -20.58 14.08
N THR A 609 4.22 -20.79 14.31
CA THR A 609 3.70 -21.48 15.51
C THR A 609 4.21 -22.91 15.62
N ALA A 610 4.18 -23.70 14.55
CA ALA A 610 4.71 -25.07 14.53
C ALA A 610 6.23 -25.11 14.67
N HIS A 611 6.94 -24.18 14.02
CA HIS A 611 8.38 -24.06 14.14
C HIS A 611 8.81 -23.68 15.56
N ILE A 612 8.16 -22.69 16.17
CA ILE A 612 8.40 -22.26 17.55
C ILE A 612 8.09 -23.41 18.51
N HIS A 613 6.95 -24.07 18.35
CA HIS A 613 6.59 -25.22 19.18
C HIS A 613 7.67 -26.32 19.14
N ARG A 614 8.21 -26.63 17.95
CA ARG A 614 9.19 -27.70 17.76
C ARG A 614 10.59 -27.35 18.23
N PHE A 615 11.02 -26.09 18.11
CA PHE A 615 12.43 -25.72 18.29
C PHE A 615 12.72 -24.81 19.49
N ALA A 616 11.71 -24.19 20.11
CA ALA A 616 11.92 -23.41 21.33
C ALA A 616 12.32 -24.33 22.49
N ARG A 617 13.36 -23.94 23.24
CA ARG A 617 13.93 -24.75 24.33
C ARG A 617 13.13 -24.63 25.63
N SER A 618 12.33 -23.59 25.76
CA SER A 618 11.48 -23.32 26.91
C SER A 618 10.19 -22.63 26.50
N ASP A 619 9.22 -22.60 27.42
CA ASP A 619 7.98 -21.85 27.23
C ASP A 619 8.21 -20.35 27.19
N ALA A 620 9.17 -19.84 27.98
CA ALA A 620 9.59 -18.44 27.91
C ALA A 620 10.12 -18.07 26.53
N GLU A 621 11.00 -18.90 25.94
CA GLU A 621 11.53 -18.68 24.59
C GLU A 621 10.43 -18.79 23.52
N ALA A 622 9.45 -19.67 23.73
CA ALA A 622 8.30 -19.80 22.84
C ALA A 622 7.44 -18.52 22.85
N ILE A 623 7.10 -18.00 24.04
CA ILE A 623 6.36 -16.74 24.19
C ILE A 623 7.13 -15.59 23.55
N ASP A 624 8.42 -15.46 23.86
CA ASP A 624 9.29 -14.42 23.28
C ASP A 624 9.28 -14.49 21.75
N SER A 625 9.41 -15.68 21.18
CA SER A 625 9.41 -15.85 19.73
C SER A 625 8.07 -15.49 19.08
N VAL A 626 6.94 -15.77 19.74
CA VAL A 626 5.61 -15.41 19.23
C VAL A 626 5.41 -13.90 19.28
N TYR A 627 5.79 -13.25 20.38
CA TYR A 627 5.77 -11.80 20.53
C TYR A 627 6.63 -11.10 19.45
N LEU A 628 7.84 -11.59 19.24
CA LEU A 628 8.74 -11.06 18.20
C LEU A 628 8.21 -11.28 16.78
N CYS A 629 7.52 -12.39 16.50
CA CYS A 629 6.88 -12.62 15.21
C CYS A 629 5.69 -11.67 14.95
N VAL A 630 4.87 -11.41 15.96
CA VAL A 630 3.60 -10.71 15.78
C VAL A 630 3.73 -9.20 16.02
N LEU A 631 4.33 -8.81 17.13
CA LEU A 631 4.42 -7.42 17.60
C LEU A 631 5.82 -6.82 17.43
N ASN A 632 6.83 -7.63 17.11
CA ASN A 632 8.23 -7.23 16.93
C ASN A 632 8.93 -6.65 18.19
N ARG A 633 8.32 -6.82 19.37
CA ARG A 633 8.90 -6.52 20.69
C ARG A 633 8.88 -7.76 21.57
N TYR A 634 9.59 -7.71 22.70
CA TYR A 634 9.44 -8.70 23.77
C TYR A 634 8.15 -8.46 24.57
N PRO A 635 7.58 -9.50 25.21
CA PRO A 635 6.51 -9.30 26.18
C PRO A 635 7.04 -8.53 27.39
N ASP A 636 6.21 -7.66 27.95
CA ASP A 636 6.46 -7.07 29.26
C ASP A 636 6.39 -8.17 30.37
N PRO A 637 6.84 -7.88 31.60
CA PRO A 637 6.81 -8.87 32.68
C PRO A 637 5.41 -9.41 33.00
N ALA A 638 4.37 -8.58 32.96
CA ALA A 638 3.01 -8.99 33.28
C ALA A 638 2.41 -9.89 32.18
N GLU A 639 2.63 -9.54 30.92
CA GLU A 639 2.30 -10.35 29.75
C GLU A 639 3.01 -11.71 29.81
N ARG A 640 4.31 -11.71 30.08
CA ARG A 640 5.12 -12.93 30.19
C ARG A 640 4.59 -13.86 31.27
N ASP A 641 4.35 -13.33 32.47
CA ASP A 641 3.89 -14.12 33.62
C ASP A 641 2.49 -14.70 33.38
N ALA A 642 1.58 -13.94 32.75
CA ALA A 642 0.25 -14.41 32.39
C ALA A 642 0.30 -15.61 31.44
N PHE A 643 1.12 -15.54 30.40
CA PHE A 643 1.21 -16.63 29.41
C PHE A 643 2.03 -17.83 29.90
N LEU A 644 3.07 -17.63 30.71
CA LEU A 644 3.78 -18.72 31.37
C LEU A 644 2.84 -19.52 32.28
N SER A 645 2.03 -18.82 33.08
CA SER A 645 1.02 -19.45 33.95
C SER A 645 0.00 -20.26 33.14
N ARG A 646 -0.39 -19.76 31.96
CA ARG A 646 -1.35 -20.44 31.08
C ARG A 646 -0.77 -21.69 30.41
N LEU A 647 0.49 -21.64 29.98
CA LEU A 647 1.19 -22.80 29.40
C LEU A 647 1.39 -23.89 30.45
N ALA A 648 1.84 -23.54 31.65
CA ALA A 648 2.03 -24.48 32.76
C ALA A 648 0.73 -25.19 33.19
N THR A 649 -0.41 -24.47 33.19
CA THR A 649 -1.72 -25.04 33.57
C THR A 649 -2.40 -25.81 32.45
N GLY A 650 -2.08 -25.51 31.18
CA GLY A 650 -2.69 -26.12 30.00
C GLY A 650 -2.06 -27.44 29.56
N THR A 651 -0.78 -27.70 29.87
CA THR A 651 -0.07 -28.95 29.51
C THR A 651 -0.34 -30.11 30.48
N ARG A 652 -1.60 -30.38 30.84
CA ARG A 652 -1.93 -31.64 31.54
C ARG A 652 -1.82 -32.80 30.55
N THR A 653 -0.78 -33.62 30.74
CA THR A 653 -0.57 -34.91 30.08
C THR A 653 -1.62 -35.93 30.51
N GLU A 654 -2.26 -36.54 29.51
CA GLU A 654 -3.00 -37.81 29.52
C GLU A 654 -4.35 -37.89 30.30
N PRO A 655 -5.34 -38.60 29.73
CA PRO A 655 -6.61 -38.91 30.38
C PRO A 655 -6.42 -40.04 31.39
N GLU A 656 -6.33 -39.72 32.68
CA GLU A 656 -6.72 -40.71 33.69
C GLU A 656 -8.25 -40.83 33.63
N ASP A 657 -8.69 -41.95 33.05
CA ASP A 657 -10.02 -42.55 33.13
C ASP A 657 -11.14 -41.62 33.63
N ASN A 658 -11.85 -40.98 32.71
CA ASN A 658 -13.13 -40.35 33.05
C ASN A 658 -14.20 -40.80 32.06
N GLU A 659 -15.11 -41.63 32.55
CA GLU A 659 -16.35 -42.14 31.95
C GLU A 659 -17.34 -41.06 31.46
N ALA A 660 -16.91 -39.82 31.22
CA ALA A 660 -17.84 -38.75 30.87
C ALA A 660 -17.21 -37.71 29.95
N GLY A 661 -17.00 -38.06 28.66
CA GLY A 661 -17.09 -37.15 27.49
C GLY A 661 -16.41 -35.77 27.52
N LYS A 662 -15.55 -35.45 28.48
CA LYS A 662 -14.88 -34.15 28.62
C LYS A 662 -13.69 -34.12 27.67
N LYS A 663 -13.72 -33.21 26.70
CA LYS A 663 -12.59 -32.95 25.79
C LYS A 663 -11.33 -32.72 26.62
N ALA A 664 -10.24 -33.41 26.26
CA ALA A 664 -8.91 -33.14 26.79
C ALA A 664 -8.58 -31.64 26.63
N GLY A 665 -7.84 -31.08 27.59
CA GLY A 665 -7.39 -29.68 27.54
C GLY A 665 -6.50 -29.41 26.32
N PRO A 666 -6.32 -28.13 25.94
CA PRO A 666 -5.50 -27.79 24.78
C PRO A 666 -4.05 -28.21 24.99
N ASN A 667 -3.44 -28.84 23.99
CA ASN A 667 -2.03 -29.22 24.06
C ASN A 667 -1.11 -27.97 23.94
N ARG A 668 0.19 -28.13 24.23
CA ARG A 668 1.15 -27.02 24.16
C ARG A 668 1.15 -26.29 22.81
N GLN A 669 1.01 -27.02 21.70
CA GLN A 669 0.95 -26.43 20.37
C GLN A 669 -0.28 -25.52 20.23
N GLN A 670 -1.46 -25.99 20.65
CA GLN A 670 -2.70 -25.21 20.61
C GLN A 670 -2.61 -23.94 21.45
N LEU A 671 -1.94 -23.98 22.61
CA LEU A 671 -1.73 -22.79 23.44
C LEU A 671 -0.81 -21.75 22.77
N ILE A 672 0.18 -22.19 21.99
CA ILE A 672 1.03 -21.30 21.19
C ILE A 672 0.23 -20.70 20.02
N GLU A 673 -0.62 -21.49 19.38
CA GLU A 673 -1.54 -21.04 18.32
C GLU A 673 -2.56 -20.02 18.87
N ASP A 674 -3.11 -20.27 20.07
CA ASP A 674 -4.00 -19.36 20.78
C ASP A 674 -3.28 -18.05 21.14
N LEU A 675 -2.05 -18.12 21.66
CA LEU A 675 -1.23 -16.92 21.93
C LEU A 675 -1.03 -16.10 20.65
N PHE A 676 -0.61 -16.75 19.56
CA PHE A 676 -0.45 -16.09 18.27
C PHE A 676 -1.75 -15.40 17.82
N TRP A 677 -2.87 -16.11 17.92
CA TRP A 677 -4.19 -15.59 17.54
C TRP A 677 -4.60 -14.40 18.42
N VAL A 678 -4.35 -14.44 19.73
CA VAL A 678 -4.62 -13.34 20.67
C VAL A 678 -3.82 -12.10 20.28
N LEU A 679 -2.52 -12.25 20.01
CA LEU A 679 -1.66 -11.12 19.64
C LEU A 679 -2.05 -10.52 18.29
N VAL A 680 -2.36 -11.34 17.27
CA VAL A 680 -2.78 -10.84 15.95
C VAL A 680 -4.12 -10.09 16.02
N ASN A 681 -4.97 -10.42 16.99
CA ASN A 681 -6.25 -9.74 17.21
C ASN A 681 -6.17 -8.59 18.22
N SER A 682 -4.98 -8.30 18.78
CA SER A 682 -4.79 -7.16 19.67
C SER A 682 -5.01 -5.84 18.93
N SER A 683 -5.23 -4.76 19.68
CA SER A 683 -5.23 -3.43 19.08
C SER A 683 -3.84 -3.08 18.54
N GLU A 684 -2.78 -3.32 19.30
CA GLU A 684 -1.39 -3.01 18.91
C GLU A 684 -1.01 -3.55 17.52
N PHE A 685 -1.50 -4.74 17.14
CA PHE A 685 -1.13 -5.36 15.87
C PHE A 685 -1.53 -4.55 14.63
N VAL A 686 -2.67 -3.86 14.67
CA VAL A 686 -3.23 -3.12 13.51
C VAL A 686 -2.85 -1.63 13.51
N TRP A 687 -1.92 -1.22 14.37
CA TRP A 687 -1.41 0.14 14.46
C TRP A 687 0.11 0.18 14.29
N ASN A 688 0.57 1.24 13.64
CA ASN A 688 1.94 1.73 13.72
C ASN A 688 2.00 2.76 14.85
N HIS A 689 3.03 2.65 15.66
CA HIS A 689 3.30 3.44 16.85
C HIS A 689 4.80 3.55 17.01
#